data_AF-A0A954BMQ1-F1
#
_entry.id   AF-A0A954BMQ1-F1
#
_cell.length_a   1.000
_cell.length_b   1.000
_cell.length_c   1.000
_cell.angle_alpha   90.00
_cell.angle_beta   90.00
_cell.angle_gamma   90.00
#
_symmetry.space_group_name_H-M   'P 1'
#
loop_
_entity.id
_entity.type
_entity.pdbx_description
1 polymer ?
#
loop_
_entity_poly.entity_id
_entity_poly.type
_entity_poly.pdbx_seq_one_letter_code
_entity_poly.pdbx_strand_id
1 'polypeptide(L)'
;ADKGTATFSDTANAISLEKGHWLGDAFASGGSAGYDHKKMGITARGGWEAVKRHFREMGTDIQAEPFTVIGVGDMSGDVFGNGMLLSPEIRLVAAFNHMHIFVDPAPGDPKKNLAERQRMFDLPQSTWADYNTKLISRGGGVFDRSAKSIRLSAEIKALTGLAKDAVTPDELIHALLKTSADLLWFGGIGTYVKAGSETNADAGDRANDAIRVNARDLHVKVIGEGANLGLTQAARIEFALAGGHINTDAIDNSAGVDSSDHEVNIKILAAEAIRLGTLKAVDRDPLLASMTDEVAAHVLRHNYDQTAALTLAETMAQNDHEALERLMVQLEERGVLNRALEGLPDTGEMKVRSEHAHWMTRPELAVLLAWSKITLFDDLVASDLPDDPYFASVLKGYFPHPIDEFGEAMANHRLKREIIATVVANRSLDMGGPIPLLRLKEVTGADNARAVHGLEAARAVLDFDDFRKQVDGLDNAIGADVQTELRLEAAAALHEASVWFIQSMPHATLTEMVERTHAPLSAFIAALPSIHSPFAAARIERAARALAKRGAPEELARWASAMSHFSQGLMVIEVAERTGADVAEAGGCFYQIGDALRLDRMRASAREGLAKAGFWDRVAGRRLVSEMVRLQAKATEEALGQGGAEAWLATHADRRKDL
;
A
#
# COMPACT_ATOMS: atom_id res chain seq x y z
N ALA A 1 -12.75 -15.98 5.57
CA ALA A 1 -14.06 -16.16 4.88
C ALA A 1 -14.64 -17.52 5.25
N ASP A 2 -15.82 -17.56 5.85
CA ASP A 2 -16.50 -18.82 6.20
C ASP A 2 -17.19 -19.44 4.98
N LYS A 3 -17.00 -20.74 4.78
CA LYS A 3 -17.64 -21.51 3.69
C LYS A 3 -19.16 -21.59 3.90
N GLY A 4 -19.94 -21.24 2.88
CA GLY A 4 -21.39 -21.51 2.83
C GLY A 4 -22.30 -20.46 3.48
N THR A 5 -21.79 -19.28 3.81
CA THR A 5 -22.51 -18.26 4.60
C THR A 5 -23.43 -17.34 3.80
N ALA A 6 -23.44 -17.40 2.46
CA ALA A 6 -24.32 -16.54 1.65
C ALA A 6 -25.82 -16.68 2.03
N THR A 7 -26.24 -17.88 2.42
CA THR A 7 -27.61 -18.14 2.91
C THR A 7 -27.89 -17.49 4.27
N PHE A 8 -26.86 -17.29 5.09
CA PHE A 8 -26.98 -16.57 6.36
C PHE A 8 -27.11 -15.05 6.15
N SER A 9 -26.46 -14.49 5.12
CA SER A 9 -26.65 -13.09 4.76
C SER A 9 -28.11 -12.79 4.40
N ASP A 10 -28.73 -13.60 3.54
CA ASP A 10 -30.15 -13.45 3.19
C ASP A 10 -31.06 -13.55 4.42
N THR A 11 -30.77 -14.51 5.31
CA THR A 11 -31.54 -14.70 6.55
C THR A 11 -31.40 -13.49 7.49
N ALA A 12 -30.18 -12.99 7.69
CA ALA A 12 -29.91 -11.83 8.54
C ALA A 12 -30.59 -10.56 8.00
N ASN A 13 -30.53 -10.35 6.68
CA ASN A 13 -31.19 -9.24 5.99
C ASN A 13 -32.71 -9.31 6.10
N ALA A 14 -33.31 -10.50 5.98
CA ALA A 14 -34.75 -10.69 6.18
C ALA A 14 -35.19 -10.34 7.62
N ILE A 15 -34.42 -10.76 8.63
CA ILE A 15 -34.68 -10.43 10.04
C ILE A 15 -34.56 -8.91 10.26
N SER A 16 -33.51 -8.28 9.74
CA SER A 16 -33.29 -6.83 9.83
C SER A 16 -34.49 -6.05 9.27
N LEU A 17 -35.00 -6.44 8.10
CA LEU A 17 -36.21 -5.87 7.50
C LEU A 17 -37.46 -6.10 8.36
N GLU A 18 -37.70 -7.32 8.85
CA GLU A 18 -38.85 -7.65 9.71
C GLU A 18 -38.88 -6.80 10.99
N LYS A 19 -37.70 -6.52 11.57
CA LYS A 19 -37.56 -5.70 12.78
C LYS A 19 -37.54 -4.19 12.51
N GLY A 20 -37.61 -3.75 11.26
CA GLY A 20 -37.53 -2.34 10.90
C GLY A 20 -36.17 -1.71 11.24
N HIS A 21 -35.10 -2.52 11.25
CA HIS A 21 -33.76 -2.02 11.49
C HIS A 21 -33.30 -1.14 10.32
N TRP A 22 -32.59 -0.05 10.63
CA TRP A 22 -32.28 0.98 9.63
C TRP A 22 -31.37 0.52 8.50
N LEU A 23 -30.54 -0.51 8.73
CA LEU A 23 -29.69 -1.11 7.70
C LEU A 23 -30.51 -1.89 6.66
N GLY A 24 -31.74 -2.32 6.96
CA GLY A 24 -32.54 -3.12 6.04
C GLY A 24 -31.75 -4.34 5.53
N ASP A 25 -31.62 -4.47 4.21
CA ASP A 25 -30.85 -5.53 3.54
C ASP A 25 -29.36 -5.22 3.32
N ALA A 26 -28.87 -4.11 3.90
CA ALA A 26 -27.45 -3.82 4.07
C ALA A 26 -26.89 -4.36 5.40
N PHE A 27 -27.69 -5.09 6.19
CA PHE A 27 -27.27 -5.60 7.50
C PHE A 27 -26.16 -6.65 7.41
N ALA A 28 -26.17 -7.47 6.36
CA ALA A 28 -25.11 -8.39 6.00
C ALA A 28 -24.81 -8.28 4.50
N SER A 29 -23.52 -8.24 4.15
CA SER A 29 -23.05 -8.26 2.76
C SER A 29 -23.18 -9.64 2.12
N GLY A 30 -23.17 -9.68 0.79
CA GLY A 30 -23.40 -10.88 -0.01
C GLY A 30 -24.88 -11.29 -0.05
N GLY A 31 -25.12 -12.58 -0.21
CA GLY A 31 -26.46 -13.14 -0.40
C GLY A 31 -26.99 -12.96 -1.83
N SER A 32 -28.31 -13.07 -1.98
CA SER A 32 -29.02 -13.05 -3.28
C SER A 32 -29.00 -11.70 -4.00
N ALA A 33 -28.80 -10.59 -3.27
CA ALA A 33 -28.79 -9.22 -3.79
C ALA A 33 -27.46 -8.48 -3.54
N GLY A 34 -26.37 -9.23 -3.31
CA GLY A 34 -25.03 -8.69 -3.06
C GLY A 34 -24.01 -9.06 -4.16
N TYR A 35 -22.76 -8.64 -3.99
CA TYR A 35 -21.67 -9.00 -4.90
C TYR A 35 -21.20 -10.43 -4.63
N ASP A 36 -21.15 -11.24 -5.68
CA ASP A 36 -20.65 -12.61 -5.61
C ASP A 36 -19.12 -12.60 -5.70
N HIS A 37 -18.46 -12.66 -4.54
CA HIS A 37 -17.00 -12.60 -4.45
C HIS A 37 -16.30 -13.67 -5.30
N LYS A 38 -16.91 -14.86 -5.44
CA LYS A 38 -16.34 -15.95 -6.23
C LYS A 38 -16.45 -15.68 -7.72
N LYS A 39 -17.60 -15.19 -8.20
CA LYS A 39 -17.76 -14.79 -9.60
C LYS A 39 -16.87 -13.59 -9.96
N MET A 40 -16.75 -12.65 -9.04
CA MET A 40 -15.89 -11.47 -9.18
C MET A 40 -14.39 -11.81 -9.05
N GLY A 41 -14.09 -12.93 -8.36
CA GLY A 41 -12.75 -13.39 -8.02
C GLY A 41 -11.97 -12.42 -7.12
N ILE A 42 -12.66 -11.55 -6.39
CA ILE A 42 -12.08 -10.30 -5.86
C ILE A 42 -10.99 -10.55 -4.83
N THR A 43 -11.17 -11.53 -3.93
CA THR A 43 -10.16 -11.92 -2.94
C THR A 43 -8.89 -12.45 -3.60
N ALA A 44 -9.02 -13.32 -4.60
CA ALA A 44 -7.87 -13.84 -5.33
C ALA A 44 -7.16 -12.73 -6.13
N ARG A 45 -7.92 -11.87 -6.80
CA ARG A 45 -7.40 -10.73 -7.56
C ARG A 45 -6.63 -9.76 -6.64
N GLY A 46 -7.16 -9.47 -5.45
CA GLY A 46 -6.50 -8.64 -4.45
C GLY A 46 -5.16 -9.21 -3.99
N GLY A 47 -5.13 -10.49 -3.61
CA GLY A 47 -3.88 -11.15 -3.22
C GLY A 47 -2.88 -11.24 -4.37
N TRP A 48 -3.39 -11.33 -5.60
CA TRP A 48 -2.55 -11.34 -6.79
C TRP A 48 -1.89 -9.98 -7.09
N GLU A 49 -2.48 -8.84 -6.68
CA GLU A 49 -1.81 -7.54 -6.75
C GLU A 49 -0.53 -7.51 -5.90
N ALA A 50 -0.57 -8.09 -4.69
CA ALA A 50 0.60 -8.24 -3.84
C ALA A 50 1.66 -9.17 -4.46
N VAL A 51 1.22 -10.33 -5.00
CA VAL A 51 2.11 -11.27 -5.69
C VAL A 51 2.80 -10.59 -6.90
N LYS A 52 2.05 -9.88 -7.76
CA LYS A 52 2.62 -9.13 -8.88
C LYS A 52 3.67 -8.13 -8.40
N ARG A 53 3.41 -7.41 -7.30
CA ARG A 53 4.37 -6.46 -6.75
C ARG A 53 5.67 -7.13 -6.31
N HIS A 54 5.59 -8.22 -5.55
CA HIS A 54 6.78 -8.96 -5.11
C HIS A 54 7.64 -9.42 -6.29
N PHE A 55 7.02 -10.01 -7.32
CA PHE A 55 7.77 -10.43 -8.51
C PHE A 55 8.35 -9.26 -9.31
N ARG A 56 7.61 -8.15 -9.45
CA ARG A 56 8.11 -6.93 -10.10
C ARG A 56 9.31 -6.34 -9.37
N GLU A 57 9.31 -6.36 -8.04
CA GLU A 57 10.44 -5.92 -7.21
C GLU A 57 11.69 -6.80 -7.41
N MET A 58 11.49 -8.05 -7.82
CA MET A 58 12.56 -8.98 -8.22
C MET A 58 12.91 -8.88 -9.72
N GLY A 59 12.23 -8.03 -10.48
CA GLY A 59 12.45 -7.86 -11.92
C GLY A 59 11.85 -8.95 -12.80
N THR A 60 10.77 -9.61 -12.38
CA THR A 60 10.04 -10.63 -13.17
C THR A 60 8.60 -10.21 -13.40
N ASP A 61 8.15 -10.22 -14.67
CA ASP A 61 6.74 -10.01 -15.00
C ASP A 61 5.99 -11.35 -15.11
N ILE A 62 5.35 -11.77 -14.02
CA ILE A 62 4.57 -13.02 -13.98
C ILE A 62 3.30 -13.03 -14.84
N GLN A 63 2.99 -11.94 -15.55
CA GLN A 63 1.94 -11.91 -16.57
C GLN A 63 2.46 -12.24 -17.97
N ALA A 64 3.78 -12.15 -18.18
CA ALA A 64 4.43 -12.36 -19.47
C ALA A 64 5.54 -13.42 -19.45
N GLU A 65 6.02 -13.80 -18.26
CA GLU A 65 7.12 -14.75 -18.07
C GLU A 65 6.68 -16.00 -17.28
N PRO A 66 7.07 -17.22 -17.71
CA PRO A 66 6.77 -18.45 -17.00
C PRO A 66 7.39 -18.53 -15.60
N PHE A 67 6.60 -19.00 -14.63
CA PHE A 67 7.04 -19.18 -13.24
C PHE A 67 6.37 -20.41 -12.61
N THR A 68 7.05 -21.03 -11.65
CA THR A 68 6.59 -22.26 -10.99
C THR A 68 5.76 -21.97 -9.74
N VAL A 69 4.68 -22.72 -9.56
CA VAL A 69 3.73 -22.52 -8.45
C VAL A 69 3.49 -23.83 -7.70
N ILE A 70 3.57 -23.75 -6.38
CA ILE A 70 3.00 -24.75 -5.46
C ILE A 70 1.77 -24.12 -4.82
N GLY A 71 0.67 -24.86 -4.76
CA GLY A 71 -0.60 -24.31 -4.31
C GLY A 71 -1.32 -25.14 -3.25
N VAL A 72 -2.04 -24.46 -2.37
CA VAL A 72 -2.94 -25.11 -1.40
C VAL A 72 -4.38 -24.79 -1.74
N GLY A 73 -5.12 -25.76 -2.27
CA GLY A 73 -6.52 -25.59 -2.67
C GLY A 73 -6.97 -26.48 -3.84
N ASP A 74 -8.13 -26.13 -4.41
CA ASP A 74 -8.77 -26.82 -5.52
C ASP A 74 -9.28 -25.80 -6.54
N MET A 75 -9.32 -26.17 -7.82
CA MET A 75 -9.86 -25.33 -8.89
C MET A 75 -11.33 -24.95 -8.67
N SER A 76 -12.12 -25.77 -7.97
CA SER A 76 -13.49 -25.40 -7.60
C SER A 76 -13.57 -24.37 -6.47
N GLY A 77 -12.46 -24.08 -5.79
CA GLY A 77 -12.36 -23.11 -4.70
C GLY A 77 -12.42 -21.66 -5.21
N ASP A 78 -12.95 -20.76 -4.38
CA ASP A 78 -13.00 -19.33 -4.68
C ASP A 78 -11.60 -18.74 -4.87
N VAL A 79 -10.80 -18.71 -3.81
CA VAL A 79 -9.47 -18.07 -3.84
C VAL A 79 -8.50 -18.85 -4.73
N PHE A 80 -8.41 -20.17 -4.54
CA PHE A 80 -7.47 -21.00 -5.30
C PHE A 80 -7.80 -21.01 -6.80
N GLY A 81 -9.06 -21.31 -7.13
CA GLY A 81 -9.50 -21.44 -8.51
C GLY A 81 -9.32 -20.14 -9.29
N ASN A 82 -9.81 -19.03 -8.73
CA ASN A 82 -9.61 -17.72 -9.35
C ASN A 82 -8.12 -17.38 -9.46
N GLY A 83 -7.32 -17.55 -8.39
CA GLY A 83 -5.90 -17.24 -8.38
C GLY A 83 -5.10 -18.01 -9.45
N MET A 84 -5.43 -19.29 -9.62
CA MET A 84 -4.83 -20.13 -10.66
C MET A 84 -5.36 -19.82 -12.09
N LEU A 85 -6.14 -18.76 -12.30
CA LEU A 85 -6.51 -18.27 -13.63
C LEU A 85 -5.95 -16.88 -13.93
N LEU A 86 -5.33 -16.21 -12.94
CA LEU A 86 -4.83 -14.82 -13.05
C LEU A 86 -3.50 -14.67 -13.79
N SER A 87 -2.90 -15.77 -14.28
CA SER A 87 -1.78 -15.69 -15.19
C SER A 87 -1.74 -16.87 -16.17
N PRO A 88 -1.54 -16.59 -17.48
CA PRO A 88 -1.32 -17.64 -18.47
C PRO A 88 0.02 -18.34 -18.31
N GLU A 89 0.96 -17.75 -17.57
CA GLU A 89 2.36 -18.19 -17.47
C GLU A 89 2.63 -19.11 -16.26
N ILE A 90 1.60 -19.40 -15.46
CA ILE A 90 1.70 -20.34 -14.33
C ILE A 90 2.10 -21.74 -14.81
N ARG A 91 3.19 -22.26 -14.22
CA ARG A 91 3.56 -23.68 -14.23
C ARG A 91 3.26 -24.28 -12.86
N LEU A 92 2.05 -24.81 -12.71
CA LEU A 92 1.61 -25.44 -11.44
C LEU A 92 2.33 -26.79 -11.26
N VAL A 93 3.37 -26.82 -10.41
CA VAL A 93 4.17 -28.03 -10.19
C VAL A 93 3.54 -28.96 -9.17
N ALA A 94 2.79 -28.41 -8.21
CA ALA A 94 2.04 -29.18 -7.24
C ALA A 94 0.87 -28.39 -6.68
N ALA A 95 -0.20 -29.11 -6.33
CA ALA A 95 -1.27 -28.57 -5.53
C ALA A 95 -1.86 -29.65 -4.62
N PHE A 96 -2.37 -29.28 -3.46
CA PHE A 96 -3.05 -30.24 -2.60
C PHE A 96 -4.22 -29.63 -1.85
N ASN A 97 -5.18 -30.48 -1.49
CA ASN A 97 -6.33 -30.11 -0.67
C ASN A 97 -6.65 -31.20 0.36
N HIS A 98 -7.89 -31.26 0.83
CA HIS A 98 -8.34 -32.27 1.79
C HIS A 98 -8.57 -33.67 1.18
N MET A 99 -8.64 -33.79 -0.15
CA MET A 99 -8.92 -35.04 -0.86
C MET A 99 -7.74 -35.55 -1.69
N HIS A 100 -7.01 -34.67 -2.36
CA HIS A 100 -6.06 -35.03 -3.40
C HIS A 100 -4.74 -34.27 -3.30
N ILE A 101 -3.71 -34.86 -3.88
CA ILE A 101 -2.39 -34.27 -4.14
C ILE A 101 -2.16 -34.34 -5.65
N PHE A 102 -2.16 -33.20 -6.32
CA PHE A 102 -1.76 -33.03 -7.71
C PHE A 102 -0.25 -32.76 -7.77
N VAL A 103 0.47 -33.50 -8.62
CA VAL A 103 1.90 -33.28 -8.88
C VAL A 103 2.17 -33.35 -10.37
N ASP A 104 2.76 -32.29 -10.91
CA ASP A 104 3.24 -32.21 -12.29
C ASP A 104 4.71 -31.78 -12.29
N PRO A 105 5.68 -32.71 -12.34
CA PRO A 105 7.10 -32.39 -12.16
C PRO A 105 7.70 -31.42 -13.18
N ALA A 106 7.13 -31.34 -14.38
CA ALA A 106 7.58 -30.47 -15.45
C ALA A 106 6.39 -29.98 -16.32
N PRO A 107 5.55 -29.07 -15.80
CA PRO A 107 4.33 -28.64 -16.48
C PRO A 107 4.67 -28.09 -17.87
N GLY A 108 3.95 -28.60 -18.88
CA GLY A 108 4.22 -28.33 -20.28
C GLY A 108 3.67 -26.99 -20.78
N ASP A 109 2.88 -27.04 -21.86
CA ASP A 109 2.31 -25.89 -22.57
C ASP A 109 1.39 -25.04 -21.65
N PRO A 110 1.79 -23.81 -21.27
CA PRO A 110 1.02 -22.99 -20.33
C PRO A 110 -0.40 -22.67 -20.81
N LYS A 111 -0.61 -22.55 -22.13
CA LYS A 111 -1.94 -22.28 -22.71
C LYS A 111 -2.87 -23.49 -22.56
N LYS A 112 -2.36 -24.70 -22.79
CA LYS A 112 -3.15 -25.94 -22.58
C LYS A 112 -3.46 -26.14 -21.11
N ASN A 113 -2.50 -25.88 -20.23
CA ASN A 113 -2.67 -25.99 -18.79
C ASN A 113 -3.65 -24.93 -18.25
N LEU A 114 -3.63 -23.70 -18.79
CA LEU A 114 -4.63 -22.69 -18.47
C LEU A 114 -6.03 -23.12 -18.93
N ALA A 115 -6.16 -23.60 -20.17
CA ALA A 115 -7.46 -24.08 -20.68
C ALA A 115 -8.02 -25.24 -19.85
N GLU A 116 -7.16 -26.14 -19.37
CA GLU A 116 -7.56 -27.24 -18.49
C GLU A 116 -7.98 -26.74 -17.09
N ARG A 117 -7.21 -25.82 -16.49
CA ARG A 117 -7.59 -25.16 -15.23
C ARG A 117 -8.93 -24.46 -15.36
N GLN A 118 -9.17 -23.74 -16.46
CA GLN A 118 -10.45 -23.08 -16.73
C GLN A 118 -11.59 -24.11 -16.83
N ARG A 119 -11.40 -25.19 -17.59
CA ARG A 119 -12.38 -26.27 -17.72
C ARG A 119 -12.75 -26.86 -16.35
N MET A 120 -11.77 -27.04 -15.48
CA MET A 120 -12.01 -27.51 -14.11
C MET A 120 -12.78 -26.47 -13.28
N PHE A 121 -12.37 -25.20 -13.33
CA PHE A 121 -13.06 -24.12 -12.61
C PHE A 121 -14.55 -24.02 -12.98
N ASP A 122 -14.87 -24.20 -14.28
CA ASP A 122 -16.24 -24.15 -14.81
C ASP A 122 -17.05 -25.43 -14.52
N LEU A 123 -16.38 -26.54 -14.17
CA LEU A 123 -17.04 -27.80 -13.87
C LEU A 123 -17.64 -27.76 -12.45
N PRO A 124 -18.96 -27.94 -12.28
CA PRO A 124 -19.57 -27.96 -10.96
C PRO A 124 -18.96 -29.04 -10.06
N GLN A 125 -18.51 -28.64 -8.87
CA GLN A 125 -17.90 -29.54 -7.88
C GLN A 125 -16.65 -30.29 -8.37
N SER A 126 -15.88 -29.69 -9.30
CA SER A 126 -14.63 -30.27 -9.76
C SER A 126 -13.68 -30.59 -8.61
N THR A 127 -12.90 -31.65 -8.80
CA THR A 127 -11.79 -32.02 -7.93
C THR A 127 -10.54 -32.27 -8.77
N TRP A 128 -9.36 -32.35 -8.16
CA TRP A 128 -8.15 -32.75 -8.87
C TRP A 128 -8.26 -34.07 -9.64
N ALA A 129 -9.15 -35.00 -9.24
CA ALA A 129 -9.39 -36.23 -10.00
C ALA A 129 -9.98 -36.00 -11.39
N ASP A 130 -10.60 -34.84 -11.63
CA ASP A 130 -11.15 -34.45 -12.92
C ASP A 130 -10.08 -33.91 -13.88
N TYR A 131 -8.86 -33.61 -13.41
CA TYR A 131 -7.78 -33.08 -14.24
C TYR A 131 -7.41 -34.05 -15.36
N ASN A 132 -7.26 -33.54 -16.58
CA ASN A 132 -6.86 -34.33 -17.73
C ASN A 132 -5.42 -34.82 -17.58
N THR A 133 -5.26 -36.05 -17.10
CA THR A 133 -3.96 -36.67 -16.82
C THR A 133 -3.03 -36.77 -18.02
N LYS A 134 -3.53 -36.64 -19.25
CA LYS A 134 -2.69 -36.58 -20.46
C LYS A 134 -1.87 -35.30 -20.58
N LEU A 135 -2.25 -34.25 -19.83
CA LEU A 135 -1.52 -32.98 -19.78
C LEU A 135 -0.47 -32.95 -18.67
N ILE A 136 -0.56 -33.87 -17.70
CA ILE A 136 0.43 -34.01 -16.64
C ILE A 136 1.72 -34.59 -17.24
N SER A 137 2.86 -33.99 -16.90
CA SER A 137 4.15 -34.47 -17.39
C SER A 137 4.49 -35.87 -16.86
N ARG A 138 5.49 -36.48 -17.51
CA ARG A 138 5.96 -37.83 -17.18
C ARG A 138 6.31 -37.93 -15.69
N GLY A 139 5.77 -38.97 -15.03
CA GLY A 139 6.01 -39.25 -13.63
C GLY A 139 5.08 -38.52 -12.66
N GLY A 140 4.37 -37.49 -13.12
CA GLY A 140 3.34 -36.82 -12.34
C GLY A 140 2.04 -37.61 -12.23
N GLY A 141 1.10 -37.09 -11.45
CA GLY A 141 -0.22 -37.66 -11.28
C GLY A 141 -1.06 -36.96 -10.23
N VAL A 142 -2.26 -37.50 -10.03
CA VAL A 142 -3.18 -37.11 -8.96
C VAL A 142 -3.29 -38.28 -7.99
N PHE A 143 -3.03 -38.02 -6.72
CA PHE A 143 -3.01 -39.03 -5.67
C PHE A 143 -4.08 -38.74 -4.61
N ASP A 144 -4.69 -39.79 -4.08
CA ASP A 144 -5.67 -39.70 -3.00
C ASP A 144 -4.97 -39.45 -1.65
N ARG A 145 -5.40 -38.43 -0.90
CA ARG A 145 -4.86 -38.08 0.41
C ARG A 145 -5.18 -39.13 1.48
N SER A 146 -6.21 -39.95 1.27
CA SER A 146 -6.57 -41.08 2.14
C SER A 146 -5.77 -42.36 1.84
N ALA A 147 -4.93 -42.38 0.78
CA ALA A 147 -4.13 -43.53 0.44
C ALA A 147 -3.14 -43.90 1.57
N LYS A 148 -2.98 -45.19 1.84
CA LYS A 148 -2.00 -45.66 2.84
C LYS A 148 -0.55 -45.41 2.41
N SER A 149 -0.30 -45.39 1.11
CA SER A 149 1.02 -45.17 0.54
C SER A 149 0.91 -44.74 -0.92
N ILE A 150 1.79 -43.85 -1.36
CA ILE A 150 1.95 -43.34 -2.71
C ILE A 150 3.32 -43.79 -3.22
N ARG A 151 3.35 -44.51 -4.34
CA ARG A 151 4.59 -44.89 -5.02
C ARG A 151 5.14 -43.68 -5.78
N LEU A 152 6.41 -43.36 -5.53
CA LEU A 152 7.06 -42.20 -6.15
C LEU A 152 7.73 -42.58 -7.47
N SER A 153 7.52 -41.76 -8.49
CA SER A 153 8.29 -41.83 -9.74
C SER A 153 9.69 -41.24 -9.54
N ALA A 154 10.61 -41.47 -10.47
CA ALA A 154 11.94 -40.84 -10.43
C ALA A 154 11.85 -39.31 -10.51
N GLU A 155 10.89 -38.80 -11.29
CA GLU A 155 10.62 -37.38 -11.47
C GLU A 155 10.06 -36.73 -10.20
N ILE A 156 9.11 -37.38 -9.50
CA ILE A 156 8.60 -36.87 -8.20
C ILE A 156 9.71 -36.90 -7.13
N LYS A 157 10.55 -37.93 -7.11
CA LYS A 157 11.71 -37.97 -6.20
C LYS A 157 12.69 -36.83 -6.48
N ALA A 158 12.97 -36.54 -7.74
CA ALA A 158 13.83 -35.44 -8.15
C ALA A 158 13.26 -34.08 -7.74
N LEU A 159 11.93 -33.91 -7.88
CA LEU A 159 11.22 -32.71 -7.46
C LEU A 159 11.27 -32.50 -5.93
N THR A 160 10.97 -33.55 -5.16
CA THR A 160 10.75 -33.47 -3.71
C THR A 160 11.98 -33.76 -2.85
N GLY A 161 13.05 -34.29 -3.44
CA GLY A 161 14.24 -34.78 -2.71
C GLY A 161 14.02 -36.07 -1.92
N LEU A 162 12.86 -36.73 -2.04
CA LEU A 162 12.56 -37.97 -1.33
C LEU A 162 13.33 -39.17 -1.94
N ALA A 163 14.00 -39.96 -1.09
CA ALA A 163 14.73 -41.14 -1.55
C ALA A 163 13.86 -42.42 -1.61
N LYS A 164 12.84 -42.53 -0.75
CA LYS A 164 11.98 -43.72 -0.60
C LYS A 164 11.19 -44.00 -1.89
N ASP A 165 10.99 -45.27 -2.23
CA ASP A 165 10.14 -45.67 -3.37
C ASP A 165 8.64 -45.44 -3.15
N ALA A 166 8.22 -45.39 -1.89
CA ALA A 166 6.85 -45.09 -1.51
C ALA A 166 6.82 -44.34 -0.17
N VAL A 167 5.86 -43.43 -0.04
CA VAL A 167 5.68 -42.56 1.14
C VAL A 167 4.20 -42.44 1.49
N THR A 168 3.89 -41.94 2.68
CA THR A 168 2.53 -41.53 3.02
C THR A 168 2.14 -40.22 2.31
N PRO A 169 0.84 -39.93 2.13
CA PRO A 169 0.39 -38.64 1.61
C PRO A 169 0.93 -37.44 2.39
N ASP A 170 0.96 -37.52 3.73
CA ASP A 170 1.47 -36.44 4.57
C ASP A 170 2.98 -36.23 4.38
N GLU A 171 3.78 -37.30 4.28
CA GLU A 171 5.20 -37.20 3.94
C GLU A 171 5.42 -36.53 2.57
N LEU A 172 4.55 -36.81 1.58
CA LEU A 172 4.63 -36.18 0.27
C LEU A 172 4.28 -34.69 0.34
N ILE A 173 3.18 -34.30 1.01
CA ILE A 173 2.79 -32.89 1.17
C ILE A 173 3.87 -32.12 1.92
N HIS A 174 4.40 -32.68 3.00
CA HIS A 174 5.47 -32.08 3.77
C HIS A 174 6.74 -31.85 2.92
N ALA A 175 7.07 -32.75 2.01
CA ALA A 175 8.19 -32.56 1.07
C ALA A 175 7.86 -31.54 -0.04
N LEU A 176 6.63 -31.52 -0.54
CA LEU A 176 6.19 -30.54 -1.53
C LEU A 176 6.25 -29.12 -1.00
N LEU A 177 5.85 -28.88 0.26
CA LEU A 177 5.98 -27.55 0.88
C LEU A 177 7.42 -27.03 0.96
N LYS A 178 8.42 -27.92 0.96
CA LYS A 178 9.86 -27.59 0.97
C LYS A 178 10.49 -27.62 -0.42
N THR A 179 9.71 -27.89 -1.46
CA THR A 179 10.21 -27.97 -2.83
C THR A 179 10.51 -26.57 -3.35
N SER A 180 11.58 -26.43 -4.15
CA SER A 180 11.90 -25.17 -4.81
C SER A 180 10.82 -24.81 -5.85
N ALA A 181 10.28 -23.61 -5.74
CA ALA A 181 9.35 -23.02 -6.70
C ALA A 181 9.48 -21.49 -6.66
N ASP A 182 8.82 -20.79 -7.58
CA ASP A 182 8.82 -19.33 -7.55
C ASP A 182 7.76 -18.80 -6.56
N LEU A 183 6.55 -19.39 -6.57
CA LEU A 183 5.42 -18.98 -5.73
C LEU A 183 4.87 -20.16 -4.91
N LEU A 184 4.60 -19.91 -3.62
CA LEU A 184 3.68 -20.70 -2.81
C LEU A 184 2.38 -19.93 -2.60
N TRP A 185 1.28 -20.45 -3.15
CA TRP A 185 -0.04 -19.80 -3.11
C TRP A 185 -0.99 -20.50 -2.14
N PHE A 186 -1.42 -19.80 -1.10
CA PHE A 186 -2.43 -20.29 -0.16
C PHE A 186 -3.82 -19.85 -0.61
N GLY A 187 -4.58 -20.77 -1.22
CA GLY A 187 -6.00 -20.57 -1.55
C GLY A 187 -6.96 -21.31 -0.61
N GLY A 188 -6.44 -22.00 0.41
CA GLY A 188 -7.18 -22.70 1.43
C GLY A 188 -6.71 -22.30 2.83
N ILE A 189 -7.63 -22.33 3.80
CA ILE A 189 -7.38 -21.96 5.20
C ILE A 189 -6.62 -23.08 5.92
N GLY A 190 -5.61 -22.71 6.70
CA GLY A 190 -4.89 -23.60 7.60
C GLY A 190 -3.44 -23.16 7.83
N THR A 191 -2.86 -23.48 8.98
CA THR A 191 -1.50 -23.06 9.35
C THR A 191 -0.47 -24.11 8.93
N TYR A 192 0.08 -23.94 7.72
CA TYR A 192 1.01 -24.88 7.08
C TYR A 192 2.48 -24.61 7.39
N VAL A 193 2.80 -23.40 7.83
CA VAL A 193 4.18 -22.98 8.15
C VAL A 193 4.20 -22.30 9.51
N LYS A 194 5.19 -22.67 10.32
CA LYS A 194 5.53 -22.01 11.59
C LYS A 194 6.99 -21.57 11.59
N ALA A 195 7.40 -20.72 12.53
CA ALA A 195 8.81 -20.45 12.75
C ALA A 195 9.53 -21.69 13.29
N GLY A 196 10.83 -21.73 13.09
CA GLY A 196 11.69 -22.74 13.65
C GLY A 196 11.74 -22.77 15.19
N SER A 197 11.40 -21.66 15.84
CA SER A 197 11.32 -21.50 17.30
C SER A 197 9.99 -21.96 17.90
N GLU A 198 8.94 -22.09 17.09
CA GLU A 198 7.60 -22.49 17.54
C GLU A 198 7.46 -24.01 17.58
N THR A 199 6.61 -24.52 18.46
CA THR A 199 6.12 -25.90 18.42
C THR A 199 4.90 -26.02 17.51
N ASN A 200 4.48 -27.24 17.18
CA ASN A 200 3.22 -27.44 16.47
C ASN A 200 1.99 -26.99 17.29
N ALA A 201 2.06 -27.04 18.61
CA ALA A 201 0.97 -26.60 19.47
C ALA A 201 0.77 -25.08 19.42
N ASP A 202 1.87 -24.32 19.31
CA ASP A 202 1.84 -22.85 19.26
C ASP A 202 1.14 -22.34 17.99
N ALA A 203 1.23 -23.09 16.88
CA ALA A 203 0.61 -22.75 15.60
C ALA A 203 -0.94 -22.85 15.60
N GLY A 204 -1.55 -23.42 16.64
CA GLY A 204 -3.01 -23.40 16.84
C GLY A 204 -3.85 -24.27 15.89
N ASP A 205 -3.24 -25.07 15.01
CA ASP A 205 -3.95 -25.85 13.98
C ASP A 205 -3.50 -27.33 13.96
N ARG A 206 -4.15 -28.16 14.78
CA ARG A 206 -3.80 -29.59 14.88
C ARG A 206 -4.00 -30.37 13.59
N ALA A 207 -4.88 -29.91 12.68
CA ALA A 207 -5.20 -30.65 11.45
C ALA A 207 -4.01 -30.71 10.49
N ASN A 208 -3.09 -29.74 10.58
CA ASN A 208 -1.92 -29.65 9.72
C ASN A 208 -0.60 -30.04 10.42
N ASP A 209 -0.62 -30.50 11.67
CA ASP A 209 0.58 -30.86 12.45
C ASP A 209 1.50 -31.85 11.73
N ALA A 210 0.92 -32.85 11.05
CA ALA A 210 1.67 -33.90 10.36
C ALA A 210 2.38 -33.43 9.08
N ILE A 211 1.90 -32.33 8.49
CA ILE A 211 2.44 -31.79 7.23
C ILE A 211 3.20 -30.47 7.40
N ARG A 212 3.00 -29.77 8.53
CA ARG A 212 3.59 -28.45 8.79
C ARG A 212 5.10 -28.45 8.66
N VAL A 213 5.63 -27.36 8.09
CA VAL A 213 7.07 -27.13 7.90
C VAL A 213 7.53 -25.88 8.67
N ASN A 214 8.84 -25.70 8.83
CA ASN A 214 9.38 -24.44 9.32
C ASN A 214 9.61 -23.47 8.15
N ALA A 215 9.48 -22.17 8.39
CA ALA A 215 9.73 -21.15 7.37
C ALA A 215 11.16 -21.19 6.82
N ARG A 216 12.17 -21.46 7.67
CA ARG A 216 13.55 -21.66 7.22
C ARG A 216 13.79 -22.83 6.26
N ASP A 217 12.85 -23.78 6.18
CA ASP A 217 12.93 -24.95 5.30
C ASP A 217 12.25 -24.70 3.94
N LEU A 218 11.67 -23.50 3.74
CA LEU A 218 11.05 -23.13 2.48
C LEU A 218 12.09 -22.75 1.44
N HIS A 219 11.83 -23.13 0.20
CA HIS A 219 12.68 -22.83 -0.96
C HIS A 219 11.90 -22.11 -2.07
N VAL A 220 10.79 -21.48 -1.70
CA VAL A 220 10.03 -20.58 -2.57
C VAL A 220 10.57 -19.16 -2.48
N LYS A 221 10.38 -18.36 -3.52
CA LYS A 221 10.80 -16.93 -3.53
C LYS A 221 9.72 -16.02 -2.95
N VAL A 222 8.47 -16.25 -3.35
CA VAL A 222 7.30 -15.46 -2.97
C VAL A 222 6.26 -16.35 -2.31
N ILE A 223 5.60 -15.83 -1.27
CA ILE A 223 4.39 -16.43 -0.70
C ILE A 223 3.24 -15.45 -0.90
N GLY A 224 2.12 -15.94 -1.44
CA GLY A 224 0.86 -15.20 -1.51
C GLY A 224 -0.20 -15.84 -0.61
N GLU A 225 -0.73 -15.08 0.34
CA GLU A 225 -1.75 -15.54 1.29
C GLU A 225 -3.16 -15.07 0.88
N GLY A 226 -3.65 -15.63 -0.23
CA GLY A 226 -5.03 -15.36 -0.68
C GLY A 226 -6.10 -15.87 0.30
N ALA A 227 -5.77 -16.87 1.13
CA ALA A 227 -6.59 -17.37 2.23
C ALA A 227 -5.97 -17.00 3.59
N ASN A 228 -6.78 -17.08 4.64
CA ASN A 228 -6.35 -16.74 5.99
C ASN A 228 -5.44 -17.82 6.59
N LEU A 229 -4.50 -17.37 7.42
CA LEU A 229 -3.69 -18.16 8.35
C LEU A 229 -2.77 -19.20 7.70
N GLY A 230 -2.26 -18.96 6.49
CA GLY A 230 -1.30 -19.87 5.84
C GLY A 230 -0.04 -20.09 6.68
N LEU A 231 0.39 -19.02 7.36
CA LEU A 231 1.58 -18.95 8.20
C LEU A 231 1.26 -18.35 9.58
N THR A 232 2.01 -18.77 10.61
CA THR A 232 2.10 -17.99 11.85
C THR A 232 2.82 -16.66 11.60
N GLN A 233 2.57 -15.64 12.43
CA GLN A 233 3.27 -14.36 12.28
C GLN A 233 4.80 -14.51 12.40
N ALA A 234 5.27 -15.33 13.35
CA ALA A 234 6.70 -15.60 13.49
C ALA A 234 7.29 -16.29 12.24
N ALA A 235 6.52 -17.16 11.57
CA ALA A 235 6.96 -17.78 10.32
C ALA A 235 7.13 -16.78 9.18
N ARG A 236 6.20 -15.80 9.06
CA ARG A 236 6.31 -14.72 8.07
C ARG A 236 7.59 -13.92 8.27
N ILE A 237 7.91 -13.60 9.52
CA ILE A 237 9.14 -12.88 9.89
C ILE A 237 10.39 -13.72 9.59
N GLU A 238 10.41 -15.00 9.98
CA GLU A 238 11.53 -15.92 9.70
C GLU A 238 11.77 -16.07 8.18
N PHE A 239 10.71 -16.19 7.39
CA PHE A 239 10.79 -16.28 5.93
C PHE A 239 11.32 -14.97 5.32
N ALA A 240 10.82 -13.81 5.78
CA ALA A 240 11.27 -12.51 5.31
C ALA A 240 12.74 -12.24 5.65
N LEU A 241 13.20 -12.59 6.86
CA LEU A 241 14.60 -12.47 7.27
C LEU A 241 15.53 -13.38 6.45
N ALA A 242 15.02 -14.49 5.91
CA ALA A 242 15.75 -15.37 5.01
C ALA A 242 15.79 -14.85 3.54
N GLY A 243 15.20 -13.68 3.27
CA GLY A 243 15.13 -13.07 1.94
C GLY A 243 13.90 -13.47 1.11
N GLY A 244 12.93 -14.13 1.72
CA GLY A 244 11.65 -14.43 1.09
C GLY A 244 10.71 -13.21 1.04
N HIS A 245 9.85 -13.15 0.02
CA HIS A 245 8.89 -12.04 -0.15
C HIS A 245 7.49 -12.44 0.30
N ILE A 246 6.93 -11.72 1.27
CA ILE A 246 5.64 -12.02 1.90
C ILE A 246 5.06 -10.77 2.60
N ASN A 247 3.73 -10.62 2.59
CA ASN A 247 2.99 -9.73 3.51
C ASN A 247 2.19 -10.57 4.53
N THR A 248 1.40 -9.93 5.38
CA THR A 248 0.38 -10.68 6.13
C THR A 248 -0.82 -10.99 5.24
N ASP A 249 -1.53 -12.07 5.56
CA ASP A 249 -2.82 -12.42 4.94
C ASP A 249 -3.83 -11.27 4.96
N ALA A 250 -3.86 -10.50 6.05
CA ALA A 250 -4.70 -9.31 6.19
C ALA A 250 -4.44 -8.23 5.12
N ILE A 251 -3.24 -8.15 4.56
CA ILE A 251 -2.92 -7.27 3.43
C ILE A 251 -3.35 -7.95 2.12
N ASP A 252 -2.89 -9.18 1.89
CA ASP A 252 -3.08 -9.88 0.63
C ASP A 252 -4.57 -10.12 0.32
N ASN A 253 -5.35 -10.61 1.27
CA ASN A 253 -6.74 -11.02 1.02
C ASN A 253 -7.82 -10.00 1.44
N SER A 254 -7.40 -8.77 1.79
CA SER A 254 -8.28 -7.66 2.21
C SER A 254 -9.41 -7.33 1.23
N ALA A 255 -9.21 -7.58 -0.07
CA ALA A 255 -10.15 -7.24 -1.13
C ALA A 255 -11.55 -7.82 -0.94
N GLY A 256 -11.67 -9.00 -0.31
CA GLY A 256 -12.97 -9.58 -0.01
C GLY A 256 -13.77 -8.75 1.00
N VAL A 257 -13.11 -8.29 2.07
CA VAL A 257 -13.76 -7.49 3.10
C VAL A 257 -14.05 -6.07 2.59
N ASP A 258 -13.13 -5.50 1.82
CA ASP A 258 -13.29 -4.19 1.19
C ASP A 258 -14.49 -4.16 0.21
N SER A 259 -14.62 -5.19 -0.65
CA SER A 259 -15.80 -5.32 -1.52
C SER A 259 -17.11 -5.41 -0.74
N SER A 260 -17.10 -6.00 0.46
CA SER A 260 -18.27 -6.06 1.34
C SER A 260 -18.61 -4.71 1.96
N ASP A 261 -17.61 -3.91 2.32
CA ASP A 261 -17.82 -2.53 2.79
C ASP A 261 -18.49 -1.66 1.72
N HIS A 262 -17.97 -1.71 0.49
CA HIS A 262 -18.58 -1.05 -0.66
C HIS A 262 -20.04 -1.49 -0.88
N GLU A 263 -20.33 -2.79 -0.81
CA GLU A 263 -21.69 -3.30 -0.97
C GLU A 263 -22.66 -2.70 0.05
N VAL A 264 -22.28 -2.71 1.34
CA VAL A 264 -23.12 -2.19 2.42
C VAL A 264 -23.39 -0.70 2.24
N ASN A 265 -22.35 0.08 1.95
CA ASN A 265 -22.49 1.52 1.75
C ASN A 265 -23.33 1.85 0.50
N ILE A 266 -23.18 1.11 -0.60
CA ILE A 266 -24.01 1.25 -1.80
C ILE A 266 -25.49 0.95 -1.49
N LYS A 267 -25.77 -0.09 -0.71
CA LYS A 267 -27.14 -0.45 -0.31
C LYS A 267 -27.78 0.62 0.58
N ILE A 268 -27.03 1.18 1.53
CA ILE A 268 -27.50 2.29 2.38
C ILE A 268 -27.82 3.52 1.51
N LEU A 269 -26.94 3.86 0.57
CA LEU A 269 -27.15 4.97 -0.36
C LEU A 269 -28.38 4.75 -1.25
N ALA A 270 -28.53 3.54 -1.81
CA ALA A 270 -29.66 3.20 -2.67
C ALA A 270 -31.00 3.25 -1.92
N ALA A 271 -31.02 2.78 -0.66
CA ALA A 271 -32.20 2.87 0.20
C ALA A 271 -32.62 4.33 0.44
N GLU A 272 -31.65 5.22 0.65
CA GLU A 272 -31.91 6.65 0.81
C GLU A 272 -32.40 7.29 -0.51
N ALA A 273 -31.82 6.95 -1.66
CA ALA A 273 -32.29 7.41 -2.97
C ALA A 273 -33.73 6.96 -3.26
N ILE A 274 -34.10 5.74 -2.85
CA ILE A 274 -35.48 5.24 -2.93
C ILE A 274 -36.41 6.05 -2.02
N ARG A 275 -35.97 6.33 -0.79
CA ARG A 275 -36.74 7.14 0.17
C ARG A 275 -37.01 8.56 -0.34
N LEU A 276 -36.03 9.16 -1.03
CA LEU A 276 -36.15 10.47 -1.68
C LEU A 276 -36.95 10.44 -2.99
N GLY A 277 -37.24 9.24 -3.52
CA GLY A 277 -37.97 9.05 -4.78
C GLY A 277 -37.14 9.27 -6.04
N THR A 278 -35.82 9.41 -5.91
CA THR A 278 -34.89 9.59 -7.04
C THR A 278 -34.48 8.25 -7.67
N LEU A 279 -34.59 7.14 -6.94
CA LEU A 279 -34.43 5.77 -7.44
C LEU A 279 -35.73 4.98 -7.26
N LYS A 280 -36.18 4.25 -8.27
CA LYS A 280 -37.29 3.31 -8.10
C LYS A 280 -36.78 2.01 -7.49
N ALA A 281 -37.52 1.45 -6.53
CA ALA A 281 -37.11 0.22 -5.84
C ALA A 281 -36.82 -0.96 -6.80
N VAL A 282 -37.54 -1.07 -7.91
CA VAL A 282 -37.36 -2.13 -8.93
C VAL A 282 -36.06 -2.00 -9.73
N ASP A 283 -35.47 -0.80 -9.77
CA ASP A 283 -34.25 -0.51 -10.55
C ASP A 283 -32.97 -0.71 -9.70
N ARG A 284 -33.11 -0.96 -8.39
CA ARG A 284 -32.00 -1.08 -7.43
C ARG A 284 -31.06 -2.24 -7.74
N ASP A 285 -31.56 -3.46 -7.82
CA ASP A 285 -30.70 -4.64 -7.99
C ASP A 285 -29.99 -4.66 -9.36
N PRO A 286 -30.65 -4.27 -10.48
CA PRO A 286 -29.96 -4.04 -11.75
C PRO A 286 -28.86 -2.98 -11.65
N LEU A 287 -29.08 -1.90 -10.91
CA LEU A 287 -28.09 -0.86 -10.67
C LEU A 287 -26.87 -1.42 -9.92
N LEU A 288 -27.08 -2.13 -8.80
CA LEU A 288 -25.98 -2.77 -8.04
C LEU A 288 -25.14 -3.68 -8.94
N ALA A 289 -25.81 -4.54 -9.72
CA ALA A 289 -25.14 -5.47 -10.62
C ALA A 289 -24.29 -4.75 -11.68
N SER A 290 -24.76 -3.62 -12.22
CA SER A 290 -24.00 -2.86 -13.22
C SER A 290 -22.70 -2.24 -12.70
N MET A 291 -22.56 -2.06 -11.38
CA MET A 291 -21.41 -1.42 -10.74
C MET A 291 -20.30 -2.41 -10.35
N THR A 292 -20.49 -3.72 -10.58
CA THR A 292 -19.58 -4.78 -10.12
C THR A 292 -18.12 -4.56 -10.52
N ASP A 293 -17.86 -4.21 -11.78
CA ASP A 293 -16.50 -4.04 -12.29
C ASP A 293 -15.82 -2.78 -11.74
N GLU A 294 -16.59 -1.72 -11.51
CA GLU A 294 -16.07 -0.47 -10.94
C GLU A 294 -15.77 -0.61 -9.44
N VAL A 295 -16.63 -1.32 -8.69
CA VAL A 295 -16.31 -1.73 -7.31
C VAL A 295 -15.04 -2.57 -7.28
N ALA A 296 -14.87 -3.51 -8.22
CA ALA A 296 -13.64 -4.28 -8.31
C ALA A 296 -12.41 -3.39 -8.54
N ALA A 297 -12.53 -2.37 -9.39
CA ALA A 297 -11.45 -1.45 -9.66
C ALA A 297 -11.08 -0.61 -8.42
N HIS A 298 -12.07 -0.12 -7.67
CA HIS A 298 -11.84 0.62 -6.41
C HIS A 298 -11.10 -0.24 -5.39
N VAL A 299 -11.58 -1.45 -5.15
CA VAL A 299 -10.99 -2.40 -4.20
C VAL A 299 -9.56 -2.78 -4.61
N LEU A 300 -9.34 -3.15 -5.87
CA LEU A 300 -8.00 -3.53 -6.33
C LEU A 300 -7.02 -2.37 -6.29
N ARG A 301 -7.50 -1.14 -6.45
CA ARG A 301 -6.68 0.05 -6.25
C ARG A 301 -6.17 0.15 -4.81
N HIS A 302 -7.00 -0.18 -3.82
CA HIS A 302 -6.56 -0.24 -2.42
C HIS A 302 -5.49 -1.32 -2.19
N ASN A 303 -5.62 -2.53 -2.75
CA ASN A 303 -4.57 -3.56 -2.70
C ASN A 303 -3.27 -3.10 -3.35
N TYR A 304 -3.35 -2.40 -4.48
CA TYR A 304 -2.19 -1.86 -5.16
C TYR A 304 -1.46 -0.80 -4.32
N ASP A 305 -2.21 0.12 -3.71
CA ASP A 305 -1.69 1.25 -2.95
C ASP A 305 -1.08 0.81 -1.61
N GLN A 306 -1.78 -0.03 -0.83
CA GLN A 306 -1.27 -0.48 0.46
C GLN A 306 0.01 -1.32 0.34
N THR A 307 0.11 -2.14 -0.73
CA THR A 307 1.32 -2.92 -0.98
C THR A 307 2.46 -2.02 -1.45
N ALA A 308 2.19 -0.91 -2.14
CA ALA A 308 3.21 0.11 -2.44
C ALA A 308 3.72 0.78 -1.18
N ALA A 309 2.82 1.12 -0.25
CA ALA A 309 3.17 1.74 1.03
C ALA A 309 4.13 0.86 1.85
N LEU A 310 3.92 -0.46 1.82
CA LEU A 310 4.81 -1.43 2.46
C LEU A 310 6.20 -1.48 1.81
N THR A 311 6.28 -1.39 0.48
CA THR A 311 7.57 -1.30 -0.23
C THR A 311 8.36 -0.06 0.21
N LEU A 312 7.69 1.09 0.33
CA LEU A 312 8.31 2.32 0.80
C LEU A 312 8.77 2.21 2.25
N ALA A 313 7.92 1.65 3.11
CA ALA A 313 8.24 1.42 4.52
C ALA A 313 9.43 0.47 4.70
N GLU A 314 9.48 -0.63 3.96
CA GLU A 314 10.57 -1.61 3.98
C GLU A 314 11.88 -0.99 3.50
N THR A 315 11.84 -0.21 2.41
CA THR A 315 13.00 0.54 1.91
C THR A 315 13.54 1.53 2.95
N MET A 316 12.65 2.12 3.75
CA MET A 316 13.00 3.10 4.78
C MET A 316 13.24 2.49 6.17
N ALA A 317 13.04 1.17 6.36
CA ALA A 317 13.02 0.53 7.68
C ALA A 317 14.29 0.79 8.50
N GLN A 318 15.46 0.82 7.85
CA GLN A 318 16.73 1.20 8.50
C GLN A 318 16.72 2.64 9.01
N ASN A 319 16.35 3.59 8.15
CA ASN A 319 16.33 5.03 8.46
C ASN A 319 15.24 5.37 9.49
N ASP A 320 14.19 4.57 9.51
CA ASP A 320 12.99 4.78 10.31
C ASP A 320 12.96 3.89 11.56
N HIS A 321 14.00 3.09 11.83
CA HIS A 321 14.07 2.13 12.94
C HIS A 321 13.66 2.72 14.30
N GLU A 322 14.30 3.83 14.70
CA GLU A 322 13.96 4.53 15.94
C GLU A 322 12.54 5.13 15.91
N ALA A 323 12.04 5.54 14.74
CA ALA A 323 10.69 6.10 14.59
C ALA A 323 9.60 5.02 14.66
N LEU A 324 9.88 3.83 14.12
CA LEU A 324 9.02 2.66 14.22
C LEU A 324 8.90 2.19 15.68
N GLU A 325 10.00 2.23 16.45
CA GLU A 325 9.93 1.98 17.89
C GLU A 325 9.02 2.98 18.61
N ARG A 326 9.20 4.29 18.35
CA ARG A 326 8.35 5.32 18.96
C ARG A 326 6.89 5.19 18.58
N LEU A 327 6.60 4.82 17.33
CA LEU A 327 5.24 4.53 16.89
C LEU A 327 4.63 3.38 17.70
N MET A 328 5.36 2.28 17.87
CA MET A 328 4.90 1.15 18.69
C MET A 328 4.61 1.58 20.12
N VAL A 329 5.51 2.32 20.76
CA VAL A 329 5.31 2.85 22.12
C VAL A 329 4.07 3.74 22.18
N GLN A 330 3.87 4.64 21.21
CA GLN A 330 2.68 5.51 21.17
C GLN A 330 1.38 4.70 21.04
N LEU A 331 1.37 3.64 20.23
CA LEU A 331 0.21 2.77 20.06
C LEU A 331 -0.07 1.92 21.33
N GLU A 332 0.98 1.50 22.05
CA GLU A 332 0.86 0.84 23.36
C GLU A 332 0.33 1.79 24.44
N GLU A 333 0.83 3.03 24.50
CA GLU A 333 0.35 4.07 25.43
C GLU A 333 -1.12 4.43 25.18
N ARG A 334 -1.59 4.35 23.93
CA ARG A 334 -3.00 4.48 23.57
C ARG A 334 -3.84 3.25 23.95
N GLY A 335 -3.20 2.11 24.23
CA GLY A 335 -3.87 0.86 24.59
C GLY A 335 -4.45 0.07 23.41
N VAL A 336 -4.04 0.39 22.17
CA VAL A 336 -4.52 -0.30 20.97
C VAL A 336 -3.56 -1.40 20.50
N LEU A 337 -2.27 -1.29 20.81
CA LEU A 337 -1.26 -2.28 20.42
C LEU A 337 -0.80 -3.12 21.60
N ASN A 338 -0.66 -4.42 21.37
CA ASN A 338 0.09 -5.33 22.23
C ASN A 338 1.18 -6.02 21.39
N ARG A 339 2.43 -5.57 21.54
CA ARG A 339 3.55 -6.07 20.71
C ARG A 339 3.76 -7.58 20.81
N ALA A 340 3.60 -8.16 22.00
CA ALA A 340 3.79 -9.59 22.20
C ALA A 340 2.72 -10.43 21.48
N LEU A 341 1.46 -9.97 21.47
CA LEU A 341 0.38 -10.63 20.73
C LEU A 341 0.61 -10.57 19.21
N GLU A 342 1.13 -9.45 18.75
CA GLU A 342 1.35 -9.16 17.32
C GLU A 342 2.71 -9.67 16.79
N GLY A 343 3.53 -10.28 17.64
CA GLY A 343 4.87 -10.75 17.27
C GLY A 343 5.84 -9.62 16.88
N LEU A 344 5.68 -8.43 17.48
CA LEU A 344 6.52 -7.26 17.25
C LEU A 344 7.62 -7.14 18.33
N PRO A 345 8.79 -6.57 17.98
CA PRO A 345 9.92 -6.50 18.89
C PRO A 345 9.72 -5.52 20.05
N ASP A 346 10.13 -5.92 21.25
CA ASP A 346 10.19 -5.02 22.39
C ASP A 346 11.33 -3.98 22.26
N THR A 347 11.43 -3.02 23.18
CA THR A 347 12.47 -1.98 23.16
C THR A 347 13.90 -2.54 23.27
N GLY A 348 14.09 -3.62 24.03
CA GLY A 348 15.39 -4.29 24.13
C GLY A 348 15.76 -4.98 22.81
N GLU A 349 14.80 -5.66 22.21
CA GLU A 349 14.97 -6.33 20.90
C GLU A 349 15.21 -5.32 19.78
N MET A 350 14.54 -4.17 19.76
CA MET A 350 14.80 -3.10 18.81
C MET A 350 16.26 -2.63 18.88
N LYS A 351 16.84 -2.52 20.08
CA LYS A 351 18.25 -2.17 20.24
C LYS A 351 19.18 -3.26 19.69
N VAL A 352 18.96 -4.52 20.05
CA VAL A 352 19.76 -5.67 19.57
C VAL A 352 19.69 -5.77 18.05
N ARG A 353 18.50 -5.59 17.46
CA ARG A 353 18.28 -5.57 16.02
C ARG A 353 19.12 -4.51 15.31
N SER A 354 19.20 -3.30 15.87
CA SER A 354 20.03 -2.23 15.31
C SER A 354 21.53 -2.55 15.33
N GLU A 355 22.02 -3.26 16.35
CA GLU A 355 23.43 -3.68 16.46
C GLU A 355 23.80 -4.74 15.41
N HIS A 356 22.81 -5.52 14.94
CA HIS A 356 22.98 -6.58 13.96
C HIS A 356 22.44 -6.25 12.55
N ALA A 357 21.97 -5.02 12.32
CA ALA A 357 21.33 -4.59 11.08
C ALA A 357 20.11 -5.45 10.66
N HIS A 358 19.34 -5.93 11.64
CA HIS A 358 18.08 -6.67 11.42
C HIS A 358 16.88 -5.72 11.54
N TRP A 359 16.61 -4.96 10.48
CA TRP A 359 15.51 -3.98 10.46
C TRP A 359 14.13 -4.65 10.43
N MET A 360 13.08 -3.88 10.70
CA MET A 360 11.71 -4.40 10.64
C MET A 360 11.38 -4.95 9.26
N THR A 361 10.82 -6.15 9.24
CA THR A 361 10.43 -6.87 8.03
C THR A 361 9.06 -6.42 7.54
N ARG A 362 8.76 -6.68 6.27
CA ARG A 362 7.47 -6.34 5.66
C ARG A 362 6.24 -6.86 6.42
N PRO A 363 6.20 -8.11 6.97
CA PRO A 363 5.10 -8.57 7.81
C PRO A 363 4.92 -7.78 9.11
N GLU A 364 6.00 -7.29 9.72
CA GLU A 364 5.92 -6.45 10.92
C GLU A 364 5.42 -5.03 10.55
N LEU A 365 5.89 -4.48 9.43
CA LEU A 365 5.43 -3.19 8.90
C LEU A 365 3.95 -3.22 8.50
N ALA A 366 3.45 -4.36 7.99
CA ALA A 366 2.04 -4.57 7.68
C ALA A 366 1.14 -4.43 8.92
N VAL A 367 1.56 -5.01 10.04
CA VAL A 367 0.86 -4.87 11.34
C VAL A 367 0.84 -3.41 11.77
N LEU A 368 1.98 -2.71 11.71
CA LEU A 368 2.05 -1.30 12.09
C LEU A 368 1.21 -0.41 11.18
N LEU A 369 1.19 -0.68 9.86
CA LEU A 369 0.36 0.05 8.91
C LEU A 369 -1.13 -0.12 9.24
N ALA A 370 -1.57 -1.35 9.55
CA ALA A 370 -2.96 -1.63 9.93
C ALA A 370 -3.36 -0.87 11.20
N TRP A 371 -2.57 -0.98 12.28
CA TRP A 371 -2.86 -0.26 13.52
C TRP A 371 -2.82 1.26 13.36
N SER A 372 -1.90 1.79 12.55
CA SER A 372 -1.87 3.22 12.22
C SER A 372 -3.12 3.66 11.46
N LYS A 373 -3.63 2.86 10.51
CA LYS A 373 -4.87 3.17 9.77
C LYS A 373 -6.10 3.17 10.68
N ILE A 374 -6.25 2.15 11.52
CA ILE A 374 -7.36 2.04 12.49
C ILE A 374 -7.35 3.24 13.45
N THR A 375 -6.18 3.51 14.03
CA THR A 375 -5.98 4.62 14.98
C THR A 375 -6.27 5.98 14.34
N LEU A 376 -5.83 6.18 13.10
CA LEU A 376 -6.08 7.41 12.35
C LEU A 376 -7.56 7.56 12.01
N PHE A 377 -8.20 6.50 11.54
CA PHE A 377 -9.65 6.50 11.26
C PHE A 377 -10.45 6.99 12.46
N ASP A 378 -10.21 6.42 13.65
CA ASP A 378 -10.92 6.81 14.88
C ASP A 378 -10.73 8.31 15.18
N ASP A 379 -9.51 8.82 15.05
CA ASP A 379 -9.19 10.22 15.31
C ASP A 379 -9.84 11.16 14.28
N LEU A 380 -9.90 10.76 13.02
CA LEU A 380 -10.55 11.54 11.97
C LEU A 380 -12.06 11.58 12.17
N VAL A 381 -12.70 10.44 12.46
CA VAL A 381 -14.14 10.36 12.75
C VAL A 381 -14.51 11.18 13.99
N ALA A 382 -13.64 11.25 14.99
CA ALA A 382 -13.85 12.06 16.19
C ALA A 382 -13.62 13.57 15.99
N SER A 383 -13.07 13.99 14.84
CA SER A 383 -12.74 15.39 14.52
C SER A 383 -13.76 16.04 13.58
N ASP A 384 -13.64 17.34 13.34
CA ASP A 384 -14.47 18.06 12.35
C ASP A 384 -13.93 17.93 10.91
N LEU A 385 -12.79 17.24 10.69
CA LEU A 385 -12.17 17.10 9.37
C LEU A 385 -13.13 16.51 8.31
N PRO A 386 -13.90 15.43 8.58
CA PRO A 386 -14.79 14.84 7.58
C PRO A 386 -15.97 15.74 7.17
N ASP A 387 -16.23 16.82 7.91
CA ASP A 387 -17.29 17.78 7.60
C ASP A 387 -16.84 18.91 6.67
N ASP A 388 -15.53 19.06 6.41
CA ASP A 388 -15.02 20.07 5.47
C ASP A 388 -15.65 19.82 4.07
N PRO A 389 -16.36 20.81 3.48
CA PRO A 389 -16.98 20.68 2.17
C PRO A 389 -16.04 20.23 1.06
N TYR A 390 -14.73 20.45 1.20
CA TYR A 390 -13.70 19.98 0.28
C TYR A 390 -13.76 18.45 0.06
N PHE A 391 -14.15 17.68 1.09
CA PHE A 391 -14.25 16.22 1.00
C PHE A 391 -15.52 15.71 0.32
N ALA A 392 -16.40 16.57 -0.19
CA ALA A 392 -17.56 16.14 -0.97
C ALA A 392 -17.16 15.36 -2.23
N SER A 393 -16.05 15.73 -2.87
CA SER A 393 -15.50 15.01 -4.02
C SER A 393 -14.93 13.64 -3.64
N VAL A 394 -14.38 13.52 -2.42
CA VAL A 394 -13.88 12.25 -1.87
C VAL A 394 -15.03 11.29 -1.60
N LEU A 395 -16.13 11.79 -1.03
CA LEU A 395 -17.35 10.99 -0.86
C LEU A 395 -17.93 10.54 -2.20
N LYS A 396 -18.03 11.45 -3.18
CA LYS A 396 -18.53 11.10 -4.52
C LYS A 396 -17.66 10.01 -5.15
N GLY A 397 -16.34 10.17 -5.15
CA GLY A 397 -15.41 9.22 -5.75
C GLY A 397 -15.28 7.87 -5.03
N TYR A 398 -15.83 7.72 -3.83
CA TYR A 398 -15.94 6.42 -3.17
C TYR A 398 -17.00 5.53 -3.84
N PHE A 399 -18.12 6.14 -4.25
CA PHE A 399 -19.22 5.42 -4.88
C PHE A 399 -18.97 5.21 -6.38
N PRO A 400 -19.26 4.01 -6.92
CA PRO A 400 -19.13 3.75 -8.35
C PRO A 400 -20.22 4.45 -9.17
N HIS A 401 -19.96 4.70 -10.44
CA HIS A 401 -20.97 5.18 -11.37
C HIS A 401 -21.98 4.07 -11.71
N PRO A 402 -23.31 4.34 -11.75
CA PRO A 402 -23.96 5.65 -11.69
C PRO A 402 -24.56 6.03 -10.33
N ILE A 403 -24.29 5.30 -9.24
CA ILE A 403 -24.87 5.67 -7.93
C ILE A 403 -24.24 6.95 -7.35
N ASP A 404 -23.06 7.33 -7.85
CA ASP A 404 -22.37 8.60 -7.55
C ASP A 404 -23.12 9.87 -8.02
N GLU A 405 -24.18 9.72 -8.82
CA GLU A 405 -25.02 10.84 -9.27
C GLU A 405 -26.15 11.19 -8.28
N PHE A 406 -26.41 10.36 -7.26
CA PHE A 406 -27.43 10.62 -6.24
C PHE A 406 -26.92 11.56 -5.14
N GLY A 407 -26.61 12.80 -5.51
CA GLY A 407 -25.97 13.80 -4.64
C GLY A 407 -26.69 14.07 -3.31
N GLU A 408 -28.02 14.22 -3.32
CA GLU A 408 -28.79 14.44 -2.08
C GLU A 408 -28.79 13.20 -1.18
N ALA A 409 -28.88 11.99 -1.77
CA ALA A 409 -28.82 10.75 -1.00
C ALA A 409 -27.44 10.55 -0.37
N MET A 410 -26.36 10.89 -1.09
CA MET A 410 -24.99 10.87 -0.55
C MET A 410 -24.80 11.87 0.58
N ALA A 411 -25.35 13.09 0.44
CA ALA A 411 -25.31 14.09 1.50
C ALA A 411 -26.02 13.62 2.78
N ASN A 412 -27.10 12.83 2.63
CA ASN A 412 -27.85 12.23 3.73
C ASN A 412 -27.29 10.89 4.21
N HIS A 413 -26.20 10.38 3.61
CA HIS A 413 -25.67 9.06 3.93
C HIS A 413 -25.22 8.98 5.39
N ARG A 414 -25.78 8.04 6.15
CA ARG A 414 -25.58 7.96 7.61
C ARG A 414 -24.13 7.69 8.03
N LEU A 415 -23.34 7.07 7.14
CA LEU A 415 -21.91 6.77 7.34
C LEU A 415 -20.99 7.70 6.54
N LYS A 416 -21.48 8.86 6.09
CA LYS A 416 -20.69 9.81 5.28
C LYS A 416 -19.34 10.14 5.92
N ARG A 417 -19.32 10.38 7.24
CA ARG A 417 -18.10 10.76 7.98
C ARG A 417 -17.09 9.61 8.00
N GLU A 418 -17.57 8.40 8.26
CA GLU A 418 -16.78 7.18 8.32
C GLU A 418 -16.20 6.82 6.95
N ILE A 419 -16.97 6.97 5.86
CA ILE A 419 -16.47 6.75 4.50
C ILE A 419 -15.34 7.74 4.18
N ILE A 420 -15.55 9.03 4.43
CA ILE A 420 -14.53 10.07 4.21
C ILE A 420 -13.28 9.78 5.04
N ALA A 421 -13.44 9.51 6.33
CA ALA A 421 -12.33 9.19 7.23
C ALA A 421 -11.53 7.97 6.77
N THR A 422 -12.21 6.92 6.29
CA THR A 422 -11.55 5.70 5.78
C THR A 422 -10.70 6.01 4.56
N VAL A 423 -11.27 6.70 3.57
CA VAL A 423 -10.55 7.04 2.33
C VAL A 423 -9.37 7.97 2.61
N VAL A 424 -9.55 8.98 3.45
CA VAL A 424 -8.51 9.95 3.79
C VAL A 424 -7.40 9.32 4.65
N ALA A 425 -7.74 8.43 5.59
CA ALA A 425 -6.74 7.70 6.38
C ALA A 425 -5.88 6.79 5.50
N ASN A 426 -6.50 6.07 4.55
CA ASN A 426 -5.79 5.27 3.57
C ASN A 426 -4.85 6.14 2.72
N ARG A 427 -5.36 7.21 2.09
CA ARG A 427 -4.55 8.13 1.28
C ARG A 427 -3.37 8.71 2.04
N SER A 428 -3.57 9.06 3.31
CA SER A 428 -2.55 9.68 4.16
C SER A 428 -1.40 8.73 4.51
N LEU A 429 -1.67 7.43 4.67
CA LEU A 429 -0.66 6.45 5.05
C LEU A 429 -0.09 5.70 3.84
N ASP A 430 -0.87 5.52 2.78
CA ASP A 430 -0.44 4.79 1.57
C ASP A 430 0.64 5.54 0.77
N MET A 431 0.83 6.83 1.02
CA MET A 431 1.89 7.64 0.39
C MET A 431 3.31 7.29 0.85
N GLY A 432 3.49 6.69 2.03
CA GLY A 432 4.82 6.52 2.63
C GLY A 432 4.91 5.58 3.83
N GLY A 433 3.86 4.81 4.11
CA GLY A 433 3.83 3.83 5.19
C GLY A 433 3.37 4.42 6.53
N PRO A 434 3.71 3.75 7.66
CA PRO A 434 3.14 4.09 8.98
C PRO A 434 3.78 5.32 9.66
N ILE A 435 4.93 5.81 9.16
CA ILE A 435 5.75 6.84 9.82
C ILE A 435 5.49 8.30 9.42
N PRO A 436 5.13 8.66 8.17
CA PRO A 436 4.99 10.06 7.75
C PRO A 436 4.12 10.91 8.68
N LEU A 437 2.99 10.38 9.15
CA LEU A 437 2.08 11.12 10.03
C LEU A 437 2.71 11.39 11.42
N LEU A 438 3.40 10.42 12.01
CA LEU A 438 4.13 10.60 13.27
C LEU A 438 5.14 11.75 13.14
N ARG A 439 5.90 11.79 12.05
CA ARG A 439 6.89 12.84 11.79
C ARG A 439 6.25 14.22 11.64
N LEU A 440 5.12 14.32 10.96
CA LEU A 440 4.39 15.59 10.84
C LEU A 440 4.02 16.13 12.22
N LYS A 441 3.51 15.27 13.11
CA LYS A 441 3.16 15.65 14.48
C LYS A 441 4.38 16.04 15.31
N GLU A 442 5.46 15.26 15.24
CA GLU A 442 6.71 15.55 15.95
C GLU A 442 7.31 16.90 15.56
N VAL A 443 7.21 17.28 14.28
CA VAL A 443 7.77 18.55 13.76
C VAL A 443 6.85 19.74 14.02
N THR A 444 5.53 19.55 13.95
CA THR A 444 4.57 20.67 13.99
C THR A 444 3.85 20.84 15.32
N GLY A 445 3.78 19.78 16.15
CA GLY A 445 2.95 19.71 17.34
C GLY A 445 1.45 19.56 17.03
N ALA A 446 1.06 19.36 15.77
CA ALA A 446 -0.33 19.19 15.37
C ALA A 446 -0.92 17.84 15.83
N ASP A 447 -2.25 17.79 15.98
CA ASP A 447 -2.98 16.54 16.11
C ASP A 447 -3.15 15.84 14.74
N ASN A 448 -3.75 14.65 14.74
CA ASN A 448 -3.93 13.83 13.54
C ASN A 448 -4.82 14.53 12.49
N ALA A 449 -5.91 15.16 12.91
CA ALA A 449 -6.84 15.84 12.00
C ALA A 449 -6.15 17.03 11.30
N ARG A 450 -5.40 17.84 12.04
CA ARG A 450 -4.67 18.98 11.48
C ARG A 450 -3.48 18.55 10.63
N ALA A 451 -2.80 17.46 10.99
CA ALA A 451 -1.73 16.91 10.17
C ALA A 451 -2.25 16.40 8.82
N VAL A 452 -3.38 15.69 8.83
CA VAL A 452 -4.06 15.23 7.61
C VAL A 452 -4.59 16.40 6.78
N HIS A 453 -5.12 17.45 7.43
CA HIS A 453 -5.57 18.67 6.75
C HIS A 453 -4.44 19.32 5.92
N GLY A 454 -3.28 19.55 6.52
CA GLY A 454 -2.13 20.09 5.79
C GLY A 454 -1.60 19.15 4.71
N LEU A 455 -1.73 17.83 4.92
CA LEU A 455 -1.34 16.83 3.95
C LEU A 455 -2.25 16.78 2.72
N GLU A 456 -3.57 16.86 2.90
CA GLU A 456 -4.52 16.92 1.80
C GLU A 456 -4.36 18.21 0.98
N ALA A 457 -4.05 19.33 1.63
CA ALA A 457 -3.67 20.57 0.94
C ALA A 457 -2.39 20.39 0.10
N ALA A 458 -1.34 19.80 0.69
CA ALA A 458 -0.10 19.51 -0.02
C ALA A 458 -0.31 18.55 -1.21
N ARG A 459 -1.13 17.51 -1.03
CA ARG A 459 -1.48 16.54 -2.07
C ARG A 459 -2.17 17.19 -3.26
N ALA A 460 -3.10 18.09 -3.01
CA ALA A 460 -3.80 18.83 -4.05
C ALA A 460 -2.89 19.86 -4.74
N VAL A 461 -2.14 20.64 -3.96
CA VAL A 461 -1.31 21.75 -4.48
C VAL A 461 -0.10 21.27 -5.27
N LEU A 462 0.40 20.06 -4.97
CA LEU A 462 1.51 19.43 -5.70
C LEU A 462 1.05 18.52 -6.84
N ASP A 463 -0.23 18.50 -7.20
CA ASP A 463 -0.79 17.62 -8.24
C ASP A 463 -0.38 16.14 -8.07
N PHE A 464 -0.32 15.67 -6.81
CA PHE A 464 0.29 14.38 -6.47
C PHE A 464 -0.42 13.19 -7.10
N ASP A 465 -1.72 13.28 -7.33
CA ASP A 465 -2.49 12.22 -7.99
C ASP A 465 -2.04 11.96 -9.42
N ASP A 466 -1.75 13.02 -10.18
CA ASP A 466 -1.29 12.89 -11.55
C ASP A 466 0.13 12.29 -11.57
N PHE A 467 1.02 12.78 -10.71
CA PHE A 467 2.34 12.18 -10.53
C PHE A 467 2.25 10.69 -10.21
N ARG A 468 1.43 10.32 -9.21
CA ARG A 468 1.24 8.93 -8.80
C ARG A 468 0.76 8.07 -9.97
N LYS A 469 -0.23 8.55 -10.73
CA LYS A 469 -0.74 7.86 -11.92
C LYS A 469 0.35 7.66 -12.98
N GLN A 470 1.21 8.65 -13.20
CA GLN A 470 2.35 8.52 -14.12
C GLN A 470 3.35 7.48 -13.63
N VAL A 471 3.69 7.45 -12.32
CA VAL A 471 4.62 6.43 -11.77
C VAL A 471 4.02 5.02 -11.85
N ASP A 472 2.75 4.85 -11.50
CA ASP A 472 2.06 3.56 -11.56
C ASP A 472 1.99 3.02 -13.00
N GLY A 473 1.86 3.91 -13.99
CA GLY A 473 1.90 3.57 -15.41
C GLY A 473 3.25 3.03 -15.90
N LEU A 474 4.29 3.04 -15.07
CA LEU A 474 5.63 2.51 -15.40
C LEU A 474 5.85 1.08 -14.90
N ASP A 475 4.80 0.40 -14.42
CA ASP A 475 4.86 -0.98 -13.99
C ASP A 475 5.43 -1.89 -15.09
N ASN A 476 6.46 -2.67 -14.73
CA ASN A 476 7.24 -3.55 -15.62
C ASN A 476 7.92 -2.84 -16.82
N ALA A 477 7.79 -1.52 -16.97
CA ALA A 477 8.46 -0.72 -17.99
C ALA A 477 9.85 -0.23 -17.54
N ILE A 478 10.02 0.00 -16.23
CA ILE A 478 11.29 0.39 -15.60
C ILE A 478 11.55 -0.48 -14.36
N GLY A 479 12.76 -0.40 -13.82
CA GLY A 479 13.11 -1.06 -12.56
C GLY A 479 12.23 -0.60 -11.39
N ALA A 480 11.75 -1.55 -10.58
CA ALA A 480 10.92 -1.26 -9.42
C ALA A 480 11.62 -0.36 -8.39
N ASP A 481 12.95 -0.46 -8.30
CA ASP A 481 13.81 0.40 -7.49
C ASP A 481 13.74 1.88 -7.92
N VAL A 482 13.66 2.15 -9.24
CA VAL A 482 13.49 3.51 -9.79
C VAL A 482 12.12 4.07 -9.42
N GLN A 483 11.08 3.25 -9.56
CA GLN A 483 9.73 3.61 -9.14
C GLN A 483 9.63 3.91 -7.64
N THR A 484 10.29 3.12 -6.80
CA THR A 484 10.38 3.35 -5.35
C THR A 484 11.07 4.66 -5.04
N GLU A 485 12.18 4.98 -5.71
CA GLU A 485 12.89 6.25 -5.54
C GLU A 485 12.02 7.46 -5.91
N LEU A 486 11.30 7.40 -7.03
CA LEU A 486 10.35 8.45 -7.44
C LEU A 486 9.27 8.68 -6.37
N ARG A 487 8.71 7.60 -5.81
CA ARG A 487 7.69 7.69 -4.75
C ARG A 487 8.25 8.26 -3.44
N LEU A 488 9.49 7.91 -3.06
CA LEU A 488 10.14 8.45 -1.86
C LEU A 488 10.40 9.96 -1.98
N GLU A 489 10.83 10.45 -3.14
CA GLU A 489 10.99 11.89 -3.40
C GLU A 489 9.65 12.63 -3.27
N ALA A 490 8.58 12.07 -3.82
CA ALA A 490 7.25 12.66 -3.71
C ALA A 490 6.69 12.63 -2.28
N ALA A 491 6.91 11.54 -1.53
CA ALA A 491 6.54 11.45 -0.11
C ALA A 491 7.28 12.50 0.74
N ALA A 492 8.56 12.75 0.46
CA ALA A 492 9.34 13.78 1.13
C ALA A 492 8.80 15.19 0.81
N ALA A 493 8.50 15.46 -0.45
CA ALA A 493 7.93 16.74 -0.88
C ALA A 493 6.55 17.02 -0.26
N LEU A 494 5.67 16.01 -0.23
CA LEU A 494 4.39 16.10 0.46
C LEU A 494 4.58 16.43 1.93
N HIS A 495 5.49 15.74 2.62
CA HIS A 495 5.77 16.01 4.02
C HIS A 495 6.25 17.46 4.24
N GLU A 496 7.19 17.95 3.43
CA GLU A 496 7.69 19.33 3.56
C GLU A 496 6.60 20.39 3.30
N ALA A 497 5.78 20.21 2.27
CA ALA A 497 4.66 21.10 1.97
C ALA A 497 3.58 21.05 3.06
N SER A 498 3.29 19.87 3.61
CA SER A 498 2.34 19.69 4.71
C SER A 498 2.75 20.49 5.94
N VAL A 499 4.04 20.44 6.31
CA VAL A 499 4.59 21.23 7.42
C VAL A 499 4.32 22.73 7.22
N TRP A 500 4.50 23.23 5.99
CA TRP A 500 4.21 24.63 5.68
C TRP A 500 2.72 24.96 5.85
N PHE A 501 1.79 24.17 5.29
CA PHE A 501 0.35 24.44 5.43
C PHE A 501 -0.12 24.41 6.89
N ILE A 502 0.39 23.46 7.68
CA ILE A 502 0.06 23.35 9.10
C ILE A 502 0.49 24.61 9.87
N GLN A 503 1.67 25.14 9.57
CA GLN A 503 2.27 26.25 10.32
C GLN A 503 1.87 27.64 9.82
N SER A 504 1.79 27.84 8.49
CA SER A 504 1.55 29.14 7.87
C SER A 504 0.07 29.44 7.65
N MET A 505 -0.78 28.40 7.56
CA MET A 505 -2.23 28.56 7.32
C MET A 505 -3.09 27.83 8.36
N PRO A 506 -2.82 27.96 9.68
CA PRO A 506 -3.43 27.15 10.77
C PRO A 506 -4.96 27.21 10.85
N HIS A 507 -5.59 28.24 10.26
CA HIS A 507 -7.03 28.49 10.35
C HIS A 507 -7.74 28.52 9.00
N ALA A 508 -7.02 28.29 7.89
CA ALA A 508 -7.62 28.24 6.57
C ALA A 508 -8.34 26.91 6.35
N THR A 509 -9.43 26.94 5.60
CA THR A 509 -10.10 25.77 5.03
C THR A 509 -9.23 25.12 3.94
N LEU A 510 -9.51 23.86 3.58
CA LEU A 510 -8.78 23.20 2.48
C LEU A 510 -8.95 23.96 1.16
N THR A 511 -10.17 24.40 0.86
CA THR A 511 -10.44 25.19 -0.35
C THR A 511 -9.60 26.46 -0.39
N GLU A 512 -9.56 27.24 0.70
CA GLU A 512 -8.74 28.46 0.75
C GLU A 512 -7.24 28.17 0.61
N MET A 513 -6.74 27.08 1.19
CA MET A 513 -5.33 26.67 1.02
C MET A 513 -5.03 26.39 -0.45
N VAL A 514 -5.86 25.59 -1.12
CA VAL A 514 -5.67 25.18 -2.52
C VAL A 514 -5.81 26.38 -3.46
N GLU A 515 -6.89 27.14 -3.36
CA GLU A 515 -7.15 28.29 -4.25
C GLU A 515 -6.08 29.37 -4.15
N ARG A 516 -5.54 29.61 -2.95
CA ARG A 516 -4.49 30.61 -2.75
C ARG A 516 -3.11 30.16 -3.23
N THR A 517 -2.82 28.86 -3.25
CA THR A 517 -1.44 28.39 -3.42
C THR A 517 -1.21 27.57 -4.69
N HIS A 518 -2.21 26.90 -5.26
CA HIS A 518 -2.04 26.04 -6.44
C HIS A 518 -1.52 26.82 -7.65
N ALA A 519 -2.26 27.81 -8.14
CA ALA A 519 -1.85 28.57 -9.33
C ALA A 519 -0.53 29.37 -9.14
N PRO A 520 -0.31 30.06 -8.00
CA PRO A 520 0.98 30.70 -7.74
C PRO A 520 2.14 29.71 -7.65
N LEU A 521 1.92 28.50 -7.12
CA LEU A 521 2.95 27.46 -7.10
C LEU A 521 3.23 26.94 -8.51
N SER A 522 2.22 26.74 -9.35
CA SER A 522 2.45 26.40 -10.77
C SER A 522 3.28 27.46 -11.48
N ALA A 523 3.03 28.74 -11.22
CA ALA A 523 3.83 29.85 -11.75
C ALA A 523 5.29 29.81 -11.24
N PHE A 524 5.49 29.52 -9.95
CA PHE A 524 6.82 29.31 -9.37
C PHE A 524 7.55 28.14 -10.04
N ILE A 525 6.89 26.98 -10.21
CA ILE A 525 7.47 25.80 -10.84
C ILE A 525 7.89 26.10 -12.28
N ALA A 526 7.07 26.83 -13.03
CA ALA A 526 7.39 27.25 -14.40
C ALA A 526 8.59 28.22 -14.45
N ALA A 527 8.73 29.09 -13.45
CA ALA A 527 9.85 30.02 -13.34
C ALA A 527 11.13 29.36 -12.79
N LEU A 528 11.02 28.26 -12.03
CA LEU A 528 12.13 27.63 -11.31
C LEU A 528 13.41 27.44 -12.16
N PRO A 529 13.34 26.96 -13.43
CA PRO A 529 14.52 26.77 -14.27
C PRO A 529 15.33 28.06 -14.55
N SER A 530 14.70 29.23 -14.50
CA SER A 530 15.35 30.52 -14.75
C SER A 530 15.80 31.25 -13.49
N ILE A 531 15.26 30.89 -12.32
CA ILE A 531 15.51 31.61 -11.05
C ILE A 531 16.39 30.84 -10.06
N HIS A 532 16.50 29.51 -10.16
CA HIS A 532 17.26 28.73 -9.19
C HIS A 532 18.77 29.03 -9.23
N SER A 533 19.47 28.83 -8.11
CA SER A 533 20.92 28.99 -8.05
C SER A 533 21.64 27.96 -8.94
N PRO A 534 22.83 28.26 -9.49
CA PRO A 534 23.61 27.28 -10.27
C PRO A 534 23.90 25.98 -9.50
N PHE A 535 24.00 26.07 -8.17
CA PHE A 535 24.17 24.90 -7.31
C PHE A 535 22.92 24.01 -7.27
N ALA A 536 21.74 24.61 -7.05
CA ALA A 536 20.47 23.89 -7.07
C ALA A 536 20.20 23.27 -8.45
N ALA A 537 20.37 24.06 -9.52
CA ALA A 537 20.24 23.63 -10.92
C ALA A 537 21.06 22.36 -11.21
N ALA A 538 22.35 22.38 -10.85
CA ALA A 538 23.26 21.27 -11.10
C ALA A 538 22.89 20.00 -10.31
N ARG A 539 22.25 20.14 -9.15
CA ARG A 539 21.81 19.01 -8.33
C ARG A 539 20.52 18.40 -8.88
N ILE A 540 19.53 19.23 -9.23
CA ILE A 540 18.29 18.79 -9.87
C ILE A 540 18.60 18.05 -11.17
N GLU A 541 19.40 18.65 -12.05
CA GLU A 541 19.77 18.04 -13.34
C GLU A 541 20.57 16.75 -13.18
N ARG A 542 21.42 16.65 -12.15
CA ARG A 542 22.16 15.41 -11.87
C ARG A 542 21.24 14.28 -11.44
N ALA A 543 20.31 14.57 -10.51
CA ALA A 543 19.34 13.60 -10.04
C ALA A 543 18.39 13.16 -11.18
N ALA A 544 17.87 14.13 -11.94
CA ALA A 544 16.99 13.86 -13.07
C ALA A 544 17.66 12.98 -14.13
N ARG A 545 18.92 13.28 -14.48
CA ARG A 545 19.70 12.44 -15.42
C ARG A 545 19.99 11.05 -14.87
N ALA A 546 20.19 10.91 -13.56
CA ALA A 546 20.42 9.61 -12.94
C ALA A 546 19.18 8.71 -13.02
N LEU A 547 18.00 9.27 -12.73
CA LEU A 547 16.70 8.59 -12.89
C LEU A 547 16.41 8.28 -14.36
N ALA A 548 16.59 9.25 -15.26
CA ALA A 548 16.33 9.07 -16.70
C ALA A 548 17.24 8.00 -17.32
N LYS A 549 18.51 7.94 -16.92
CA LYS A 549 19.44 6.88 -17.35
C LYS A 549 18.98 5.48 -16.94
N ARG A 550 18.17 5.36 -15.88
CA ARG A 550 17.59 4.10 -15.39
C ARG A 550 16.17 3.85 -15.94
N GLY A 551 15.71 4.66 -16.90
CA GLY A 551 14.48 4.44 -17.66
C GLY A 551 13.31 5.36 -17.30
N ALA A 552 13.41 6.20 -16.26
CA ALA A 552 12.34 7.13 -15.93
C ALA A 552 12.14 8.17 -17.06
N PRO A 553 10.89 8.51 -17.43
CA PRO A 553 10.63 9.60 -18.37
C PRO A 553 11.30 10.91 -17.92
N GLU A 554 11.92 11.65 -18.84
CA GLU A 554 12.72 12.83 -18.48
C GLU A 554 11.93 13.89 -17.71
N GLU A 555 10.69 14.17 -18.12
CA GLU A 555 9.83 15.15 -17.46
C GLU A 555 9.52 14.72 -16.02
N LEU A 556 9.13 13.45 -15.83
CA LEU A 556 8.85 12.88 -14.51
C LEU A 556 10.10 12.88 -13.61
N ALA A 557 11.26 12.54 -14.16
CA ALA A 557 12.53 12.54 -13.45
C ALA A 557 12.95 13.95 -13.01
N ARG A 558 12.81 14.96 -13.90
CA ARG A 558 13.06 16.37 -13.57
C ARG A 558 12.10 16.86 -12.50
N TRP A 559 10.82 16.54 -12.65
CA TRP A 559 9.79 16.93 -11.71
C TRP A 559 10.08 16.36 -10.31
N ALA A 560 10.25 15.04 -10.20
CA ALA A 560 10.61 14.36 -8.94
C ALA A 560 11.87 14.97 -8.29
N SER A 561 12.91 15.22 -9.09
CA SER A 561 14.18 15.80 -8.61
C SER A 561 14.05 17.24 -8.12
N ALA A 562 13.05 17.99 -8.61
CA ALA A 562 12.80 19.37 -8.24
C ALA A 562 11.84 19.51 -7.04
N MET A 563 11.04 18.49 -6.70
CA MET A 563 9.91 18.62 -5.78
C MET A 563 10.28 19.15 -4.38
N SER A 564 11.46 18.80 -3.88
CA SER A 564 11.98 19.31 -2.59
C SER A 564 12.21 20.83 -2.55
N HIS A 565 12.08 21.52 -3.70
CA HIS A 565 12.10 22.98 -3.80
C HIS A 565 10.69 23.58 -3.84
N PHE A 566 9.65 22.78 -4.09
CA PHE A 566 8.27 23.29 -4.18
C PHE A 566 7.78 23.78 -2.80
N SER A 567 8.27 23.18 -1.71
CA SER A 567 8.08 23.68 -0.34
C SER A 567 8.69 25.08 -0.13
N GLN A 568 9.79 25.41 -0.82
CA GLN A 568 10.34 26.77 -0.83
C GLN A 568 9.48 27.71 -1.68
N GLY A 569 8.89 27.21 -2.76
CA GLY A 569 7.91 27.92 -3.57
C GLY A 569 6.73 28.44 -2.74
N LEU A 570 6.23 27.64 -1.79
CA LEU A 570 5.18 28.08 -0.86
C LEU A 570 5.61 29.28 0.00
N MET A 571 6.86 29.29 0.47
CA MET A 571 7.43 30.46 1.16
C MET A 571 7.57 31.68 0.23
N VAL A 572 7.98 31.46 -1.03
CA VAL A 572 8.10 32.54 -2.03
C VAL A 572 6.74 33.15 -2.34
N ILE A 573 5.67 32.36 -2.40
CA ILE A 573 4.29 32.85 -2.58
C ILE A 573 3.91 33.77 -1.42
N GLU A 574 4.21 33.39 -0.18
CA GLU A 574 3.96 34.23 1.01
C GLU A 574 4.72 35.58 0.94
N VAL A 575 5.98 35.56 0.48
CA VAL A 575 6.78 36.78 0.26
C VAL A 575 6.18 37.65 -0.84
N ALA A 576 5.78 37.05 -1.97
CA ALA A 576 5.15 37.76 -3.08
C ALA A 576 3.85 38.44 -2.63
N GLU A 577 2.98 37.73 -1.90
CA GLU A 577 1.74 38.29 -1.34
C GLU A 577 2.00 39.49 -0.43
N ARG A 578 3.01 39.42 0.45
CA ARG A 578 3.32 40.50 1.41
C ARG A 578 3.95 41.74 0.78
N THR A 579 4.74 41.56 -0.27
CA THR A 579 5.50 42.63 -0.91
C THR A 579 4.78 43.21 -2.13
N GLY A 580 3.80 42.49 -2.67
CA GLY A 580 3.13 42.84 -3.93
C GLY A 580 3.97 42.56 -5.17
N ALA A 581 5.12 41.90 -5.02
CA ALA A 581 5.97 41.46 -6.13
C ALA A 581 5.32 40.28 -6.88
N ASP A 582 5.70 40.06 -8.13
CA ASP A 582 5.32 38.83 -8.82
C ASP A 582 6.11 37.61 -8.28
N VAL A 583 5.56 36.41 -8.44
CA VAL A 583 6.16 35.17 -7.90
C VAL A 583 7.55 34.90 -8.46
N ALA A 584 7.80 35.25 -9.73
CA ALA A 584 9.09 35.02 -10.37
C ALA A 584 10.14 36.02 -9.88
N GLU A 585 9.76 37.28 -9.66
CA GLU A 585 10.58 38.33 -9.06
C GLU A 585 10.95 37.98 -7.61
N ALA A 586 9.95 37.63 -6.79
CA ALA A 586 10.17 37.21 -5.42
C ALA A 586 11.06 35.96 -5.34
N GLY A 587 10.80 34.97 -6.21
CA GLY A 587 11.60 33.76 -6.30
C GLY A 587 13.04 34.02 -6.77
N GLY A 588 13.23 34.89 -7.76
CA GLY A 588 14.54 35.33 -8.22
C GLY A 588 15.33 36.02 -7.12
N CYS A 589 14.71 36.95 -6.39
CA CYS A 589 15.32 37.61 -5.24
C CYS A 589 15.67 36.59 -4.13
N PHE A 590 14.76 35.65 -3.85
CA PHE A 590 14.97 34.58 -2.86
C PHE A 590 16.21 33.75 -3.18
N TYR A 591 16.32 33.21 -4.40
CA TYR A 591 17.46 32.37 -4.78
C TYR A 591 18.77 33.17 -4.94
N GLN A 592 18.73 34.44 -5.34
CA GLN A 592 19.92 35.30 -5.36
C GLN A 592 20.50 35.51 -3.96
N ILE A 593 19.65 35.79 -2.97
CA ILE A 593 20.08 35.90 -1.56
C ILE A 593 20.61 34.56 -1.07
N GLY A 594 19.91 33.46 -1.37
CA GLY A 594 20.31 32.11 -1.01
C GLY A 594 21.68 31.72 -1.54
N ASP A 595 21.96 32.01 -2.80
CA ASP A 595 23.26 31.73 -3.43
C ASP A 595 24.37 32.62 -2.86
N ALA A 596 24.11 33.92 -2.69
CA ALA A 596 25.07 34.86 -2.11
C ALA A 596 25.49 34.47 -0.70
N LEU A 597 24.55 33.96 0.11
CA LEU A 597 24.79 33.50 1.47
C LEU A 597 25.11 31.98 1.55
N ARG A 598 25.20 31.29 0.43
CA ARG A 598 25.48 29.83 0.31
C ARG A 598 24.50 28.94 1.09
N LEU A 599 23.26 29.39 1.30
CA LEU A 599 22.26 28.69 2.10
C LEU A 599 21.85 27.35 1.48
N ASP A 600 21.78 27.26 0.14
CA ASP A 600 21.48 25.99 -0.54
C ASP A 600 22.53 24.91 -0.24
N ARG A 601 23.81 25.29 -0.20
CA ARG A 601 24.92 24.38 0.13
C ARG A 601 24.85 23.94 1.57
N MET A 602 24.56 24.86 2.49
CA MET A 602 24.39 24.56 3.91
C MET A 602 23.20 23.62 4.14
N ARG A 603 22.05 23.88 3.52
CA ARG A 603 20.87 22.99 3.62
C ARG A 603 21.14 21.61 3.05
N ALA A 604 21.80 21.52 1.88
CA ALA A 604 22.16 20.24 1.28
C ALA A 604 23.11 19.44 2.20
N SER A 605 24.15 20.08 2.72
CA SER A 605 25.08 19.47 3.68
C SER A 605 24.38 19.04 4.97
N ALA A 606 23.50 19.87 5.52
CA ALA A 606 22.73 19.56 6.71
C ALA A 606 21.81 18.34 6.48
N ARG A 607 21.07 18.30 5.37
CA ARG A 607 20.23 17.14 5.01
C ARG A 607 21.05 15.84 4.91
N GLU A 608 22.22 15.90 4.27
CA GLU A 608 23.13 14.73 4.17
C GLU A 608 23.70 14.30 5.53
N GLY A 609 24.01 15.24 6.41
CA GLY A 609 24.46 14.96 7.78
C GLY A 609 23.36 14.37 8.66
N LEU A 610 22.14 14.91 8.58
CA LEU A 610 20.99 14.46 9.36
C LEU A 610 20.57 13.02 9.02
N ALA A 611 20.80 12.55 7.80
CA ALA A 611 20.58 11.15 7.45
C ALA A 611 21.40 10.17 8.30
N LYS A 612 22.49 10.64 8.93
CA LYS A 612 23.40 9.83 9.77
C LYS A 612 23.32 10.18 11.26
N ALA A 613 22.51 11.17 11.63
CA ALA A 613 22.41 11.68 12.99
C ALA A 613 21.39 10.88 13.81
N GLY A 614 21.46 10.91 15.15
CA GLY A 614 20.46 10.29 16.03
C GLY A 614 19.13 11.07 16.04
N PHE A 615 18.07 10.49 16.62
CA PHE A 615 16.72 11.08 16.59
C PHE A 615 16.65 12.58 16.94
N TRP A 616 17.15 12.98 18.10
CA TRP A 616 17.03 14.37 18.57
C TRP A 616 17.77 15.35 17.66
N ASP A 617 18.93 14.95 17.15
CA ASP A 617 19.67 15.72 16.16
C ASP A 617 18.90 15.81 14.83
N ARG A 618 18.22 14.73 14.40
CA ARG A 618 17.34 14.74 13.21
C ARG A 618 16.18 15.72 13.37
N VAL A 619 15.49 15.71 14.50
CA VAL A 619 14.37 16.63 14.77
C VAL A 619 14.85 18.08 14.84
N ALA A 620 15.89 18.35 15.65
CA ALA A 620 16.45 19.68 15.80
C ALA A 620 17.00 20.21 14.46
N GLY A 621 17.73 19.39 13.72
CA GLY A 621 18.29 19.77 12.43
C GLY A 621 17.24 19.99 11.35
N ARG A 622 16.17 19.18 11.28
CA ARG A 622 15.04 19.45 10.37
C ARG A 622 14.37 20.79 10.69
N ARG A 623 14.18 21.10 11.98
CA ARG A 623 13.66 22.40 12.41
C ARG A 623 14.59 23.55 12.02
N LEU A 624 15.90 23.40 12.21
CA LEU A 624 16.89 24.40 11.79
C LEU A 624 16.91 24.62 10.28
N VAL A 625 16.85 23.54 9.48
CA VAL A 625 16.77 23.63 8.01
C VAL A 625 15.51 24.38 7.58
N SER A 626 14.36 24.11 8.21
CA SER A 626 13.11 24.84 7.96
C SER A 626 13.23 26.32 8.35
N GLU A 627 13.82 26.61 9.52
CA GLU A 627 14.03 27.98 9.99
C GLU A 627 14.97 28.77 9.06
N MET A 628 16.01 28.14 8.50
CA MET A 628 16.87 28.77 7.50
C MET A 628 16.10 29.23 6.25
N VAL A 629 15.10 28.47 5.80
CA VAL A 629 14.24 28.86 4.66
C VAL A 629 13.40 30.08 5.03
N ARG A 630 12.85 30.12 6.24
CA ARG A 630 12.07 31.27 6.73
C ARG A 630 12.92 32.54 6.89
N LEU A 631 14.13 32.41 7.44
CA LEU A 631 15.07 33.53 7.55
C LEU A 631 15.48 34.06 6.18
N GLN A 632 15.68 33.17 5.21
CA GLN A 632 15.93 33.57 3.82
C GLN A 632 14.73 34.33 3.25
N ALA A 633 13.49 33.85 3.46
CA ALA A 633 12.28 34.50 3.00
C ALA A 633 12.12 35.91 3.62
N LYS A 634 12.38 36.06 4.91
CA LYS A 634 12.40 37.38 5.58
C LYS A 634 13.43 38.32 4.97
N ALA A 635 14.64 37.84 4.71
CA ALA A 635 15.66 38.63 4.03
C ALA A 635 15.22 39.02 2.60
N THR A 636 14.49 38.15 1.90
CA THR A 636 13.89 38.44 0.60
C THR A 636 12.83 39.54 0.69
N GLU A 637 11.93 39.50 1.68
CA GLU A 637 10.94 40.57 1.91
C GLU A 637 11.63 41.93 2.11
N GLU A 638 12.65 41.97 2.97
CA GLU A 638 13.44 43.18 3.23
C GLU A 638 14.18 43.66 1.97
N ALA A 639 14.69 42.74 1.16
CA ALA A 639 15.42 43.06 -0.06
C ALA A 639 14.51 43.63 -1.14
N LEU A 640 13.33 43.06 -1.36
CA LEU A 640 12.34 43.60 -2.30
C LEU A 640 11.95 45.03 -1.92
N GLY A 641 11.78 45.32 -0.62
CA GLY A 641 11.55 46.68 -0.12
C GLY A 641 12.72 47.66 -0.34
N GLN A 642 13.94 47.16 -0.58
CA GLN A 642 15.15 47.95 -0.83
C GLN A 642 15.53 48.03 -2.32
N GLY A 643 14.68 47.56 -3.22
CA GLY A 643 14.95 47.55 -4.67
C GLY A 643 15.64 46.29 -5.17
N GLY A 644 15.55 45.18 -4.44
CA GLY A 644 16.00 43.85 -4.85
C GLY A 644 17.22 43.31 -4.11
N ALA A 645 17.62 42.09 -4.46
CA ALA A 645 18.69 41.37 -3.76
C ALA A 645 20.04 42.10 -3.82
N GLU A 646 20.40 42.70 -4.96
CA GLU A 646 21.67 43.40 -5.13
C GLU A 646 21.80 44.60 -4.18
N ALA A 647 20.74 45.41 -4.07
CA ALA A 647 20.71 46.56 -3.19
C ALA A 647 20.84 46.14 -1.71
N TRP A 648 20.11 45.10 -1.31
CA TRP A 648 20.19 44.55 0.04
C TRP A 648 21.55 43.93 0.35
N LEU A 649 22.16 43.21 -0.60
CA LEU A 649 23.49 42.64 -0.42
C LEU A 649 24.56 43.73 -0.31
N ALA A 650 24.42 44.85 -1.03
CA ALA A 650 25.33 45.98 -0.93
C ALA A 650 25.28 46.64 0.47
N THR A 651 24.09 46.79 1.06
CA THR A 651 23.93 47.35 2.42
C THR A 651 24.46 46.43 3.52
N HIS A 652 24.65 45.14 3.22
CA HIS A 652 25.15 44.11 4.15
C HIS A 652 26.57 43.61 3.82
N ALA A 653 27.26 44.25 2.87
CA ALA A 653 28.54 43.78 2.34
C ALA A 653 29.65 43.65 3.40
N ASP A 654 29.69 44.54 4.40
CA ASP A 654 30.69 44.50 5.47
C ASP A 654 30.45 43.33 6.44
N ARG A 655 29.19 43.05 6.80
CA ARG A 655 28.83 41.90 7.65
C ARG A 655 29.03 40.57 6.93
N ARG A 656 28.94 40.55 5.60
CA ARG A 656 29.16 39.34 4.80
C ARG A 656 30.64 38.91 4.76
N LYS A 657 31.58 39.84 4.89
CA LYS A 657 33.02 39.51 4.92
C LYS A 657 33.44 38.79 6.20
N ASP A 658 32.64 38.91 7.26
CA ASP A 658 32.87 38.28 8.56
C ASP A 658 32.31 36.84 8.66
N LEU A 659 31.52 36.40 7.65
CA LEU A 659 30.92 35.07 7.51
C LEU A 659 31.71 34.23 6.49
#